data_AF-A0A822IIY2-F1
#
_entry.id   AF-A0A822IIY2-F1
#
_cell.length_a   1.000
_cell.length_b   1.000
_cell.length_c   1.000
_cell.angle_alpha   90.00
_cell.angle_beta   90.00
_cell.angle_gamma   90.00
#
_symmetry.space_group_name_H-M   'P 1'
#
loop_
_entity.id
_entity.type
_entity.pdbx_description
1 polymer ?
#
loop_
_entity_poly.entity_id
_entity_poly.type
_entity_poly.pdbx_seq_one_letter_code
_entity_poly.pdbx_strand_id
1 'polypeptide(L)'
;MISSTTKNFKTMNFWTVYKTKNLLKLIFIASILFISCPILVSSGLAADVSPIASWKFDENIGTTAYDSSSNSNHGKINGATWTTGKIVNALSFDGINDYVDAGNPVSLQITGAISMEGWVKINDLSVSSSLFGRGHGLSSGNNGYFLSYYAKTKSLYFDTYSTTTRDALYKTNAIIDNNWHHVAVTWDGTTSANGKKLYIDGVMMAQKTSSIASMGNPSYNFRIGIDSTNDRPAKANIDEVKIFNRALLASEVLAHYNSGTIDTTAPIISAIAASNITSTSATISWTANEASNTQVEYGITDRYGTSTTLNTNSVTSHSQNLYVLTASTTYHFSVKSNDTAGNLAKSSDQIFTTQDLSGAISGTVIDANSKLAIQNSIVTDGTRSATTDQNGNYTISNVPPGTYSVTASASGDQSSTQSGITVKAILTSTVDFDLIPYIDIDSPNLTAISSSNINSTFATISWTTNEASDTRVEYGTTTSYGSATTLDSNMVTSHSRTLSGLTASNLYHYMVKSKDAAGNLATSADQTFTTSAPDSSLIASWKLDENAGRTAYDSSGNSNDGTIIGAIWTYGKMGSGLNFDGINDYIDAGNKADFQITGAISMEGWIKINDLSVTSSLFGRGHGLSSGNNGYFLSYYASTKSLYFDTYSTTTRDALYRANAIIDNNWHHIAVTWDGTTSSNGKKMYIDGVLVAQKTSSIASMGNPSYNFRIGMDSTNDRPAKANIDEVKIYNRALLASEIIADYNDGTIDTAVPAIEPDTTIPTIFSIRSSSITSPTATISWTTDESSDTQVEYGITTSYGISTELNTSLGTSHSQTFSGLTVSTLYHYRVKSKDAAGNLAISGDNTFTTSTSTKYGANANPTGNPIGGGKGYSKIISPSDSDYIVSTKTELLSALSRAVAGEIIYVSDSAQIDMTGEASIVIKGGVTLASGRGNGASTGGRIYTTSYPSAGLFRAGGANVRVTGITFTGANPTTAASASAHGIYTAYPGLEVDNSEISGWSFAAVYLDSNAYNAHIHHNYFHHNQREGTGYSIELAHGSNSAIIEANYFDYYRHTVAATGDITSTYEFRYNRLGSHTTDGAIDRHGLSGGNGGWAGYDTIIHHNTVEVTTDYAVSIRGQAYHEARVYNNWFYRATPNLAIEIMNYAGTRVNPGSNNNPMPNLYITDNWYGTTPPPNN
;
A
#
# COMPACT_ATOMS: atom_id res chain seq x y z
N MET A 1 41.42 4.22 -74.59
CA MET A 1 40.99 3.23 -73.59
C MET A 1 40.33 3.97 -72.44
N ILE A 2 39.01 3.84 -72.33
CA ILE A 2 38.13 4.13 -71.17
C ILE A 2 38.66 5.24 -70.21
N SER A 3 38.73 6.51 -70.62
CA SER A 3 37.64 7.54 -70.65
C SER A 3 37.20 8.00 -69.23
N SER A 4 37.70 9.13 -68.68
CA SER A 4 37.33 10.55 -68.96
C SER A 4 36.02 10.99 -68.25
N THR A 5 35.72 12.23 -67.83
CA THR A 5 36.40 13.55 -67.99
C THR A 5 35.79 14.62 -67.03
N THR A 6 36.60 15.59 -66.59
CA THR A 6 36.32 17.02 -66.32
C THR A 6 34.90 17.59 -65.99
N LYS A 7 34.88 18.42 -64.93
CA LYS A 7 34.34 19.81 -64.83
C LYS A 7 32.84 20.16 -64.98
N ASN A 8 32.43 21.08 -64.08
CA ASN A 8 31.68 22.36 -64.27
C ASN A 8 30.25 22.53 -63.70
N PHE A 9 30.14 23.53 -62.80
CA PHE A 9 29.15 24.63 -62.71
C PHE A 9 27.62 24.37 -62.86
N LYS A 10 26.86 24.80 -61.82
CA LYS A 10 25.91 25.94 -61.79
C LYS A 10 25.19 25.96 -60.42
N THR A 11 25.42 26.91 -59.51
CA THR A 11 24.91 28.31 -59.38
C THR A 11 23.42 28.48 -59.08
N MET A 12 23.14 29.36 -58.10
CA MET A 12 21.88 30.06 -57.77
C MET A 12 20.78 29.28 -57.03
N ASN A 13 19.92 29.91 -56.22
CA ASN A 13 20.02 31.05 -55.27
C ASN A 13 18.63 31.27 -54.62
N PHE A 14 18.56 32.14 -53.59
CA PHE A 14 17.36 32.82 -53.06
C PHE A 14 16.37 32.04 -52.17
N TRP A 15 16.25 32.51 -50.90
CA TRP A 15 15.05 33.16 -50.30
C TRP A 15 13.67 32.47 -50.44
N THR A 16 12.72 32.49 -49.48
CA THR A 16 12.66 33.11 -48.14
C THR A 16 11.33 32.72 -47.46
N VAL A 17 11.38 32.28 -46.18
CA VAL A 17 10.39 32.56 -45.11
C VAL A 17 8.97 31.93 -45.09
N TYR A 18 8.55 31.68 -43.84
CA TYR A 18 7.21 31.57 -43.23
C TYR A 18 6.44 30.23 -43.14
N LYS A 19 6.30 29.79 -41.87
CA LYS A 19 5.06 29.56 -41.09
C LYS A 19 3.98 28.65 -41.71
N THR A 20 3.32 27.70 -41.05
CA THR A 20 3.24 27.09 -39.68
C THR A 20 1.82 26.47 -39.61
N LYS A 21 1.54 25.56 -38.67
CA LYS A 21 0.16 25.14 -38.25
C LYS A 21 -0.61 24.36 -39.36
N ASN A 22 -1.62 23.53 -39.13
CA ASN A 22 -2.33 22.95 -37.97
C ASN A 22 -3.05 21.66 -38.49
N LEU A 23 -3.59 20.67 -37.75
CA LEU A 23 -3.52 20.17 -36.35
C LEU A 23 -4.42 18.88 -36.32
N LEU A 24 -4.65 18.23 -35.16
CA LEU A 24 -5.56 17.09 -34.90
C LEU A 24 -5.05 15.70 -35.39
N LYS A 25 -5.37 14.51 -34.84
CA LYS A 25 -5.91 13.93 -33.55
C LYS A 25 -5.75 12.37 -33.69
N LEU A 26 -5.92 11.43 -32.74
CA LEU A 26 -6.44 11.39 -31.36
C LEU A 26 -5.87 10.14 -30.58
N ILE A 27 -5.69 10.24 -29.25
CA ILE A 27 -5.87 9.19 -28.19
C ILE A 27 -5.15 7.80 -28.22
N PHE A 28 -4.28 7.65 -27.19
CA PHE A 28 -4.08 6.53 -26.22
C PHE A 28 -3.16 5.30 -26.45
N ILE A 29 -2.29 5.11 -25.43
CA ILE A 29 -1.70 3.88 -24.85
C ILE A 29 -0.68 3.10 -25.72
N ALA A 30 0.52 2.71 -25.24
CA ALA A 30 1.30 3.13 -24.06
C ALA A 30 2.78 2.64 -24.17
N SER A 31 3.61 3.07 -23.20
CA SER A 31 4.79 2.38 -22.66
C SER A 31 6.19 2.61 -23.26
N ILE A 32 6.96 3.39 -22.48
CA ILE A 32 8.40 3.23 -22.17
C ILE A 32 9.42 3.51 -23.29
N LEU A 33 10.10 4.68 -23.22
CA LEU A 33 11.57 4.78 -23.17
C LEU A 33 12.03 6.22 -22.81
N PHE A 34 13.36 6.41 -22.69
CA PHE A 34 14.10 7.59 -22.21
C PHE A 34 14.06 7.77 -20.67
N ILE A 35 15.16 8.11 -19.97
CA ILE A 35 16.22 9.07 -20.32
C ILE A 35 17.63 8.54 -19.96
N SER A 36 18.64 8.84 -20.79
CA SER A 36 20.00 9.11 -20.28
C SER A 36 20.71 10.18 -21.13
N CYS A 37 20.93 11.36 -20.55
CA CYS A 37 21.81 12.41 -21.10
C CYS A 37 22.27 13.27 -19.91
N PRO A 38 23.57 13.30 -19.56
CA PRO A 38 24.06 14.03 -18.40
C PRO A 38 24.35 15.49 -18.74
N ILE A 39 23.81 16.42 -17.94
CA ILE A 39 24.19 17.83 -17.96
C ILE A 39 25.12 18.09 -16.77
N LEU A 40 26.32 18.61 -17.06
CA LEU A 40 27.25 19.13 -16.06
C LEU A 40 26.67 20.36 -15.38
N VAL A 41 26.68 20.38 -14.04
CA VAL A 41 26.47 21.61 -13.25
C VAL A 41 27.71 21.81 -12.37
N SER A 42 28.34 22.97 -12.49
CA SER A 42 29.53 23.33 -11.70
C SER A 42 29.16 23.61 -10.25
N SER A 43 29.84 22.94 -9.31
CA SER A 43 29.62 23.07 -7.87
C SER A 43 30.09 24.43 -7.31
N GLY A 44 29.15 25.21 -6.76
CA GLY A 44 29.45 26.36 -5.93
C GLY A 44 29.57 25.98 -4.45
N LEU A 45 30.81 25.88 -3.96
CA LEU A 45 31.21 25.94 -2.54
C LEU A 45 30.51 24.98 -1.55
N ALA A 46 31.02 23.75 -1.48
CA ALA A 46 30.95 22.98 -0.23
C ALA A 46 31.87 23.62 0.83
N ALA A 47 31.45 23.64 2.09
CA ALA A 47 32.33 24.02 3.20
C ALA A 47 33.47 23.00 3.33
N ASP A 48 34.68 23.46 3.63
CA ASP A 48 35.86 22.59 3.67
C ASP A 48 35.73 21.54 4.79
N VAL A 49 35.62 20.28 4.38
CA VAL A 49 35.51 19.13 5.29
C VAL A 49 36.88 18.67 5.80
N SER A 50 37.96 19.13 5.18
CA SER A 50 39.34 18.66 5.40
C SER A 50 39.91 19.08 6.77
N PRO A 51 40.81 18.29 7.36
CA PRO A 51 41.58 18.73 8.52
C PRO A 51 42.54 19.86 8.13
N ILE A 52 42.74 20.82 9.04
CA ILE A 52 43.72 21.90 8.88
C ILE A 52 45.15 21.48 9.27
N ALA A 53 45.29 20.32 9.93
CA ALA A 53 46.53 19.57 10.11
C ALA A 53 46.19 18.08 10.33
N SER A 54 46.98 17.17 9.76
CA SER A 54 46.81 15.71 9.84
C SER A 54 48.17 15.01 9.76
N TRP A 55 48.68 14.50 10.89
CA TRP A 55 49.92 13.73 10.96
C TRP A 55 49.60 12.24 11.09
N LYS A 56 49.99 11.46 10.08
CA LYS A 56 49.75 10.01 10.04
C LYS A 56 50.76 9.20 10.82
N PHE A 57 52.01 9.66 10.88
CA PHE A 57 53.15 8.93 11.44
C PHE A 57 53.50 7.62 10.70
N ASP A 58 53.16 7.55 9.40
CA ASP A 58 53.44 6.42 8.51
C ASP A 58 54.88 6.37 7.97
N GLU A 59 55.69 7.41 8.17
CA GLU A 59 57.00 7.58 7.52
C GLU A 59 58.01 6.49 7.89
N ASN A 60 57.88 5.88 9.07
CA ASN A 60 58.71 4.77 9.59
C ASN A 60 60.21 5.07 9.78
N ILE A 61 60.71 6.21 9.30
CA ILE A 61 62.10 6.62 9.38
C ILE A 61 62.23 8.15 9.29
N GLY A 62 63.32 8.68 9.84
CA GLY A 62 63.64 10.12 9.78
C GLY A 62 63.18 10.88 11.02
N THR A 63 63.33 12.22 10.96
CA THR A 63 63.10 13.14 12.09
C THR A 63 62.00 14.17 11.83
N THR A 64 61.14 13.90 10.84
CA THR A 64 60.06 14.78 10.41
C THR A 64 58.77 13.97 10.31
N ALA A 65 57.70 14.46 10.93
CA ALA A 65 56.34 13.98 10.73
C ALA A 65 55.63 14.91 9.76
N TYR A 66 55.24 14.41 8.59
CA TYR A 66 54.62 15.22 7.56
C TYR A 66 53.12 15.38 7.84
N ASP A 67 52.72 16.62 8.08
CA ASP A 67 51.32 17.02 7.91
C ASP A 67 50.88 16.78 6.46
N SER A 68 49.84 15.96 6.28
CA SER A 68 49.22 15.65 4.98
C SER A 68 48.10 16.62 4.58
N SER A 69 47.82 17.64 5.39
CA SER A 69 46.89 18.73 5.04
C SER A 69 47.51 19.70 4.02
N SER A 70 46.66 20.54 3.41
CA SER A 70 47.08 21.62 2.50
C SER A 70 47.90 22.72 3.18
N ASN A 71 47.99 22.76 4.50
CA ASN A 71 48.72 23.79 5.26
C ASN A 71 50.19 23.43 5.57
N SER A 72 50.61 22.19 5.30
CA SER A 72 52.00 21.73 5.46
C SER A 72 52.63 22.04 6.84
N ASN A 73 51.86 21.84 7.92
CA ASN A 73 52.31 22.00 9.31
C ASN A 73 53.26 20.86 9.76
N HIS A 74 54.25 20.50 8.94
CA HIS A 74 55.14 19.37 9.21
C HIS A 74 55.88 19.56 10.54
N GLY A 75 55.85 18.53 11.38
CA GLY A 75 56.41 18.56 12.71
C GLY A 75 57.83 18.01 12.76
N LYS A 76 58.73 18.66 13.50
CA LYS A 76 60.06 18.11 13.79
C LYS A 76 59.98 17.16 14.99
N ILE A 77 60.44 15.92 14.81
CA ILE A 77 60.49 14.90 15.87
C ILE A 77 61.74 15.14 16.73
N ASN A 78 61.56 15.19 18.05
CA ASN A 78 62.65 15.29 19.03
C ASN A 78 62.46 14.16 20.06
N GLY A 79 63.44 13.26 20.17
CA GLY A 79 63.44 12.14 21.11
C GLY A 79 62.56 10.94 20.70
N ALA A 80 61.29 11.19 20.37
CA ALA A 80 60.29 10.16 20.06
C ALA A 80 60.75 9.19 18.94
N THR A 81 60.37 7.92 19.05
CA THR A 81 60.83 6.84 18.16
C THR A 81 59.70 6.18 17.39
N TRP A 82 59.97 5.78 16.14
CA TRP A 82 59.03 5.03 15.30
C TRP A 82 58.71 3.66 15.90
N THR A 83 57.43 3.29 15.87
CA THR A 83 56.91 2.02 16.40
C THR A 83 55.70 1.56 15.57
N THR A 84 55.19 0.35 15.82
CA THR A 84 53.97 -0.15 15.16
C THR A 84 52.75 0.65 15.65
N GLY A 85 51.98 1.17 14.70
CA GLY A 85 50.82 2.02 14.96
C GLY A 85 49.55 1.27 15.30
N LYS A 86 48.45 2.03 15.36
CA LYS A 86 47.09 1.52 15.18
C LYS A 86 46.80 1.34 13.69
N ILE A 87 47.24 2.28 12.86
CA ILE A 87 47.28 2.16 11.40
C ILE A 87 48.76 2.16 11.00
N VAL A 88 49.26 1.02 10.51
CA VAL A 88 50.64 0.87 9.99
C VAL A 88 51.74 1.28 11.01
N ASN A 89 52.14 2.56 11.13
CA ASN A 89 53.20 3.04 12.03
C ASN A 89 52.71 4.14 13.00
N ALA A 90 53.49 4.44 14.05
CA ALA A 90 53.21 5.51 15.00
C ALA A 90 54.51 6.03 15.65
N LEU A 91 54.39 7.08 16.47
CA LEU A 91 55.46 7.52 17.36
C LEU A 91 55.24 7.07 18.80
N SER A 92 56.30 6.55 19.42
CA SER A 92 56.40 6.20 20.84
C SER A 92 57.11 7.32 21.60
N PHE A 93 56.52 7.74 22.72
CA PHE A 93 57.01 8.78 23.61
C PHE A 93 57.33 8.18 25.00
N ASP A 94 58.51 8.48 25.53
CA ASP A 94 59.12 7.81 26.68
C ASP A 94 58.64 8.27 28.07
N GLY A 95 58.01 9.45 28.14
CA GLY A 95 57.58 10.10 29.38
C GLY A 95 58.65 10.97 30.07
N ILE A 96 59.72 11.36 29.35
CA ILE A 96 60.81 12.20 29.87
C ILE A 96 60.92 13.52 29.10
N ASN A 97 61.17 13.48 27.78
CA ASN A 97 61.38 14.72 26.99
C ASN A 97 61.00 14.62 25.51
N ASP A 98 60.33 13.55 25.09
CA ASP A 98 59.93 13.31 23.71
C ASP A 98 58.79 14.23 23.24
N TYR A 99 58.93 14.84 22.04
CA TYR A 99 57.84 15.57 21.38
C TYR A 99 58.05 15.81 19.88
N VAL A 100 56.93 15.97 19.18
CA VAL A 100 56.87 16.55 17.83
C VAL A 100 56.54 18.04 17.95
N ASP A 101 57.34 18.90 17.32
CA ASP A 101 57.12 20.36 17.29
C ASP A 101 56.64 20.81 15.91
N ALA A 102 55.36 21.23 15.83
CA ALA A 102 54.74 21.73 14.60
C ALA A 102 54.82 23.27 14.45
N GLY A 103 55.60 23.94 15.30
CA GLY A 103 55.81 25.38 15.21
C GLY A 103 54.60 26.23 15.60
N ASN A 104 54.59 27.49 15.14
CA ASN A 104 53.49 28.45 15.34
C ASN A 104 52.90 28.95 14.00
N PRO A 105 52.28 28.06 13.18
CA PRO A 105 51.61 28.47 11.94
C PRO A 105 50.23 29.08 12.24
N VAL A 106 49.77 29.97 11.36
CA VAL A 106 48.49 30.70 11.49
C VAL A 106 47.28 29.76 11.47
N SER A 107 47.35 28.67 10.71
CA SER A 107 46.41 27.55 10.70
C SER A 107 46.07 27.02 12.11
N LEU A 108 47.06 26.94 13.00
CA LEU A 108 46.93 26.43 14.37
C LEU A 108 46.74 27.55 15.43
N GLN A 109 46.54 28.80 15.02
CA GLN A 109 46.20 29.92 15.92
C GLN A 109 44.68 30.01 16.16
N ILE A 110 44.07 28.87 16.52
CA ILE A 110 42.61 28.73 16.65
C ILE A 110 42.12 29.40 17.93
N THR A 111 41.17 30.34 17.81
CA THR A 111 40.53 31.03 18.94
C THR A 111 39.03 30.76 19.08
N GLY A 112 38.43 30.09 18.09
CA GLY A 112 37.00 29.78 18.00
C GLY A 112 36.72 28.28 18.00
N ALA A 113 35.84 27.83 17.10
CA ALA A 113 35.48 26.42 16.97
C ALA A 113 36.71 25.55 16.66
N ILE A 114 36.74 24.34 17.24
CA ILE A 114 37.87 23.42 17.12
C ILE A 114 37.39 21.98 17.27
N SER A 115 38.04 21.06 16.54
CA SER A 115 38.07 19.65 16.90
C SER A 115 39.50 19.14 16.86
N MET A 116 39.81 18.19 17.74
CA MET A 116 41.09 17.50 17.78
C MET A 116 40.85 16.03 18.02
N GLU A 117 41.55 15.18 17.30
CA GLU A 117 41.44 13.73 17.43
C GLU A 117 42.78 13.04 17.15
N GLY A 118 42.86 11.77 17.56
CA GLY A 118 43.98 10.89 17.27
C GLY A 118 43.82 9.55 17.97
N TRP A 119 44.58 8.57 17.53
CA TRP A 119 44.71 7.29 18.22
C TRP A 119 45.81 7.40 19.28
N VAL A 120 45.51 6.94 20.50
CA VAL A 120 46.46 6.98 21.62
C VAL A 120 46.46 5.66 22.39
N LYS A 121 47.65 5.26 22.83
CA LYS A 121 47.86 4.10 23.69
C LYS A 121 48.71 4.53 24.87
N ILE A 122 48.12 4.59 26.06
CA ILE A 122 48.80 5.08 27.26
C ILE A 122 49.65 3.95 27.86
N ASN A 123 50.94 3.95 27.51
CA ASN A 123 51.90 2.90 27.87
C ASN A 123 52.09 2.77 29.39
N ASP A 124 51.88 3.85 30.15
CA ASP A 124 51.97 3.85 31.61
C ASP A 124 50.85 4.73 32.23
N LEU A 125 49.79 4.06 32.70
CA LEU A 125 48.63 4.72 33.32
C LEU A 125 48.94 5.42 34.66
N SER A 126 50.15 5.28 35.21
CA SER A 126 50.60 6.01 36.40
C SER A 126 51.16 7.40 36.07
N VAL A 127 51.50 7.67 34.80
CA VAL A 127 52.10 8.92 34.33
C VAL A 127 51.03 9.81 33.69
N SER A 128 50.85 11.03 34.22
CA SER A 128 50.01 12.02 33.56
C SER A 128 50.72 12.52 32.31
N SER A 129 50.02 12.61 31.17
CA SER A 129 50.63 12.77 29.85
C SER A 129 49.96 13.90 29.05
N SER A 130 50.74 14.83 28.50
CA SER A 130 50.28 15.83 27.53
C SER A 130 50.24 15.21 26.12
N LEU A 131 49.05 14.94 25.57
CA LEU A 131 48.91 14.23 24.29
C LEU A 131 49.18 15.16 23.10
N PHE A 132 48.37 16.19 22.90
CA PHE A 132 48.60 17.19 21.86
C PHE A 132 47.82 18.48 22.09
N GLY A 133 48.37 19.60 21.59
CA GLY A 133 47.78 20.92 21.71
C GLY A 133 48.80 22.06 21.73
N ARG A 134 48.36 23.22 22.21
CA ARG A 134 49.13 24.48 22.30
C ARG A 134 48.75 25.23 23.57
N GLY A 135 49.73 25.68 24.34
CA GLY A 135 49.52 26.40 25.60
C GLY A 135 49.06 25.48 26.74
N HIS A 136 49.30 25.93 27.97
CA HIS A 136 48.97 25.20 29.19
C HIS A 136 48.95 26.16 30.40
N GLY A 137 47.82 26.85 30.63
CA GLY A 137 47.62 27.65 31.85
C GLY A 137 46.93 29.00 31.68
N LEU A 138 46.71 29.67 32.81
CA LEU A 138 46.05 30.99 32.92
C LEU A 138 47.01 32.18 32.93
N SER A 139 48.31 31.94 33.08
CA SER A 139 49.33 32.99 32.97
C SER A 139 49.27 33.63 31.57
N SER A 140 49.38 34.96 31.51
CA SER A 140 49.41 35.69 30.23
C SER A 140 50.48 35.10 29.30
N GLY A 141 50.05 34.58 28.14
CA GLY A 141 50.90 33.89 27.16
C GLY A 141 50.77 32.36 27.14
N ASN A 142 50.27 31.71 28.21
CA ASN A 142 50.09 30.25 28.28
C ASN A 142 48.69 29.77 27.85
N ASN A 143 47.78 30.69 27.53
CA ASN A 143 46.36 30.48 27.38
C ASN A 143 45.96 29.98 25.97
N GLY A 144 45.92 28.66 25.76
CA GLY A 144 45.51 28.02 24.50
C GLY A 144 44.53 26.85 24.68
N TYR A 145 44.79 25.73 24.03
CA TYR A 145 43.94 24.52 24.02
C TYR A 145 44.80 23.24 24.05
N PHE A 146 44.40 22.24 24.84
CA PHE A 146 45.21 21.04 25.04
C PHE A 146 44.38 19.78 25.38
N LEU A 147 44.76 18.63 24.82
CA LEU A 147 44.23 17.32 25.18
C LEU A 147 45.24 16.55 26.06
N SER A 148 44.82 16.05 27.21
CA SER A 148 45.74 15.39 28.15
C SER A 148 45.14 14.27 28.98
N TYR A 149 45.99 13.33 29.38
CA TYR A 149 45.68 12.24 30.30
C TYR A 149 46.13 12.58 31.73
N TYR A 150 45.27 12.36 32.72
CA TYR A 150 45.58 12.58 34.14
C TYR A 150 45.47 11.26 34.92
N ALA A 151 46.62 10.73 35.32
CA ALA A 151 46.78 9.38 35.86
C ALA A 151 45.98 9.11 37.14
N LYS A 152 45.95 10.07 38.08
CA LYS A 152 45.34 9.89 39.42
C LYS A 152 43.86 9.47 39.37
N THR A 153 43.13 9.88 38.33
CA THR A 153 41.71 9.56 38.12
C THR A 153 41.46 8.89 36.78
N LYS A 154 42.53 8.45 36.10
CA LYS A 154 42.53 7.89 34.74
C LYS A 154 41.69 8.71 33.75
N SER A 155 41.78 10.03 33.86
CA SER A 155 40.89 10.96 33.13
C SER A 155 41.49 11.41 31.82
N LEU A 156 40.65 11.61 30.82
CA LEU A 156 40.96 12.43 29.64
C LEU A 156 40.39 13.84 29.85
N TYR A 157 41.22 14.86 29.65
CA TYR A 157 40.92 16.28 29.80
C TYR A 157 41.10 17.01 28.48
N PHE A 158 40.04 17.65 28.01
CA PHE A 158 40.10 18.73 27.02
C PHE A 158 40.08 20.07 27.76
N ASP A 159 41.23 20.71 27.79
CA ASP A 159 41.42 22.01 28.42
C ASP A 159 41.44 23.12 27.36
N THR A 160 40.72 24.20 27.61
CA THR A 160 40.72 25.41 26.79
C THR A 160 40.78 26.64 27.70
N TYR A 161 41.57 27.64 27.32
CA TYR A 161 41.85 28.80 28.17
C TYR A 161 41.54 30.09 27.40
N SER A 162 40.76 30.98 28.01
CA SER A 162 40.77 32.41 27.64
C SER A 162 41.93 33.13 28.33
N THR A 163 42.05 34.45 28.16
CA THR A 163 42.99 35.27 28.94
C THR A 163 42.74 35.30 30.45
N THR A 164 41.59 34.83 30.92
CA THR A 164 41.17 34.92 32.34
C THR A 164 40.51 33.67 32.91
N THR A 165 40.03 32.75 32.07
CA THR A 165 39.19 31.61 32.48
C THR A 165 39.71 30.30 31.90
N ARG A 166 39.76 29.25 32.74
CA ARG A 166 40.06 27.87 32.33
C ARG A 166 38.73 27.14 32.18
N ASP A 167 38.48 26.61 31.00
CA ASP A 167 37.30 25.80 30.72
C ASP A 167 37.71 24.37 30.32
N ALA A 168 37.53 23.45 31.26
CA ALA A 168 37.89 22.03 31.12
C ALA A 168 36.65 21.15 30.92
N LEU A 169 36.64 20.30 29.90
CA LEU A 169 35.75 19.16 29.76
C LEU A 169 36.55 17.89 30.03
N TYR A 170 36.05 16.96 30.84
CA TYR A 170 36.76 15.74 31.17
C TYR A 170 35.83 14.56 31.42
N LYS A 171 36.40 13.36 31.26
CA LYS A 171 35.78 12.08 31.65
C LYS A 171 36.73 11.37 32.61
N THR A 172 36.27 11.00 33.79
CA THR A 172 36.98 10.10 34.71
C THR A 172 36.90 8.66 34.24
N ASN A 173 37.93 7.85 34.52
CA ASN A 173 38.06 6.49 33.98
C ASN A 173 37.83 6.44 32.46
N ALA A 174 38.44 7.39 31.74
CA ALA A 174 38.35 7.50 30.29
C ALA A 174 39.20 6.43 29.59
N ILE A 175 40.47 6.31 29.98
CA ILE A 175 41.40 5.29 29.48
C ILE A 175 41.89 4.52 30.70
N ILE A 176 41.45 3.26 30.81
CA ILE A 176 41.65 2.43 32.01
C ILE A 176 42.65 1.29 31.82
N ASP A 177 43.01 0.99 30.57
CA ASP A 177 43.94 -0.06 30.16
C ASP A 177 45.06 0.51 29.24
N ASN A 178 45.90 -0.36 28.67
CA ASN A 178 46.98 -0.01 27.77
C ASN A 178 46.70 -0.53 26.34
N ASN A 179 45.49 -0.30 25.83
CA ASN A 179 45.11 -0.55 24.45
C ASN A 179 45.11 0.76 23.63
N TRP A 180 44.99 0.64 22.30
CA TRP A 180 44.76 1.78 21.42
C TRP A 180 43.30 2.23 21.52
N HIS A 181 43.10 3.50 21.87
CA HIS A 181 41.79 4.17 21.84
C HIS A 181 41.80 5.35 20.87
N HIS A 182 40.70 5.57 20.16
CA HIS A 182 40.49 6.79 19.40
C HIS A 182 39.92 7.85 20.34
N VAL A 183 40.67 8.94 20.56
CA VAL A 183 40.21 10.06 21.39
C VAL A 183 39.88 11.23 20.49
N ALA A 184 38.67 11.80 20.63
CA ALA A 184 38.25 12.97 19.85
C ALA A 184 37.50 13.96 20.73
N VAL A 185 37.73 15.26 20.51
CA VAL A 185 37.10 16.34 21.26
C VAL A 185 36.66 17.45 20.33
N THR A 186 35.50 18.04 20.59
CA THR A 186 34.93 19.10 19.75
C THR A 186 34.44 20.26 20.59
N TRP A 187 34.53 21.47 20.04
CA TRP A 187 33.90 22.68 20.55
C TRP A 187 33.37 23.53 19.39
N ASP A 188 32.11 23.94 19.46
CA ASP A 188 31.47 24.83 18.48
C ASP A 188 31.96 26.29 18.51
N GLY A 189 32.88 26.65 19.41
CA GLY A 189 33.40 28.02 19.55
C GLY A 189 32.47 28.96 20.32
N THR A 190 31.37 28.46 20.88
CA THR A 190 30.33 29.26 21.53
C THR A 190 30.09 28.85 22.99
N THR A 191 29.28 29.63 23.71
CA THR A 191 28.74 29.26 25.03
C THR A 191 27.36 28.57 24.92
N SER A 192 27.05 27.95 23.79
CA SER A 192 25.79 27.22 23.59
C SER A 192 25.71 25.98 24.48
N ALA A 193 24.48 25.57 24.83
CA ALA A 193 24.24 24.40 25.64
C ALA A 193 24.88 23.15 24.99
N ASN A 194 25.72 22.45 25.75
CA ASN A 194 26.45 21.25 25.28
C ASN A 194 27.37 21.47 24.06
N GLY A 195 27.84 22.71 23.84
CA GLY A 195 28.73 23.05 22.73
C GLY A 195 30.12 22.39 22.76
N LYS A 196 30.55 21.85 23.91
CA LYS A 196 31.79 21.04 24.05
C LYS A 196 31.47 19.57 24.26
N LYS A 197 32.16 18.69 23.54
CA LYS A 197 31.98 17.23 23.58
C LYS A 197 33.32 16.49 23.59
N LEU A 198 33.35 15.33 24.23
CA LEU A 198 34.49 14.42 24.33
C LEU A 198 34.01 13.01 23.99
N TYR A 199 34.75 12.35 23.10
CA TYR A 199 34.45 11.04 22.54
C TYR A 199 35.62 10.09 22.77
N ILE A 200 35.30 8.81 22.95
CA ILE A 200 36.26 7.71 23.02
C ILE A 200 35.70 6.59 22.15
N ASP A 201 36.51 6.06 21.23
CA ASP A 201 36.15 4.95 20.33
C ASP A 201 34.84 5.21 19.56
N GLY A 202 34.69 6.43 19.04
CA GLY A 202 33.50 6.90 18.32
C GLY A 202 32.29 7.28 19.20
N VAL A 203 32.28 6.90 20.48
CA VAL A 203 31.15 7.12 21.40
C VAL A 203 31.32 8.41 22.20
N MET A 204 30.25 9.21 22.33
CA MET A 204 30.29 10.43 23.15
C MET A 204 30.27 10.10 24.65
N MET A 205 31.33 10.46 25.37
CA MET A 205 31.55 10.10 26.77
C MET A 205 31.29 11.24 27.76
N ALA A 206 31.38 12.49 27.32
CA ALA A 206 31.03 13.67 28.10
C ALA A 206 30.68 14.86 27.20
N GLN A 207 29.81 15.76 27.69
CA GLN A 207 29.50 17.03 27.05
C GLN A 207 29.25 18.12 28.09
N LYS A 208 29.45 19.39 27.72
CA LYS A 208 29.08 20.55 28.55
C LYS A 208 28.89 21.83 27.75
N THR A 209 28.18 22.78 28.36
CA THR A 209 28.21 24.20 27.97
C THR A 209 29.60 24.78 28.24
N SER A 210 30.20 25.48 27.27
CA SER A 210 31.48 26.17 27.45
C SER A 210 31.31 27.38 28.38
N SER A 211 32.25 27.59 29.31
CA SER A 211 32.30 28.82 30.13
C SER A 211 33.11 29.96 29.50
N ILE A 212 33.66 29.74 28.30
CA ILE A 212 34.36 30.75 27.48
C ILE A 212 33.70 30.88 26.10
N ALA A 213 33.71 32.09 25.54
CA ALA A 213 33.24 32.39 24.18
C ALA A 213 34.39 32.51 23.16
N SER A 214 35.65 32.49 23.61
CA SER A 214 36.85 32.47 22.76
C SER A 214 38.06 31.99 23.58
N MET A 215 39.01 31.34 22.92
CA MET A 215 40.31 30.96 23.48
C MET A 215 41.34 32.07 23.26
N GLY A 216 42.38 32.07 24.09
CA GLY A 216 43.58 32.87 23.84
C GLY A 216 44.37 32.35 22.64
N ASN A 217 45.20 33.22 22.06
CA ASN A 217 46.16 32.88 21.02
C ASN A 217 47.59 33.05 21.59
N PRO A 218 48.18 31.99 22.17
CA PRO A 218 49.50 32.05 22.79
C PRO A 218 50.62 31.99 21.75
N SER A 219 51.80 32.54 22.08
CA SER A 219 52.96 32.52 21.18
C SER A 219 53.67 31.15 21.10
N TYR A 220 53.35 30.21 21.99
CA TYR A 220 53.94 28.87 22.04
C TYR A 220 53.59 28.00 20.84
N ASN A 221 54.49 27.09 20.47
CA ASN A 221 54.26 26.13 19.40
C ASN A 221 53.15 25.10 19.73
N PHE A 222 52.51 24.58 18.69
CA PHE A 222 51.70 23.36 18.79
C PHE A 222 52.63 22.15 18.89
N ARG A 223 52.33 21.23 19.82
CA ARG A 223 53.15 20.06 20.11
C ARG A 223 52.31 18.80 20.29
N ILE A 224 52.93 17.66 19.99
CA ILE A 224 52.43 16.30 20.24
C ILE A 224 53.45 15.61 21.14
N GLY A 225 53.00 14.98 22.23
CA GLY A 225 53.84 14.29 23.21
C GLY A 225 54.30 15.12 24.43
N ILE A 226 54.19 16.45 24.39
CA ILE A 226 54.46 17.32 25.55
C ILE A 226 53.66 18.63 25.46
N ASP A 227 53.42 19.27 26.60
CA ASP A 227 52.87 20.64 26.63
C ASP A 227 53.92 21.71 26.30
N SER A 228 53.44 22.94 26.15
CA SER A 228 54.27 24.09 25.80
C SER A 228 55.20 24.58 26.92
N THR A 229 55.08 24.09 28.16
CA THR A 229 55.97 24.44 29.29
C THR A 229 56.99 23.35 29.61
N ASN A 230 56.87 22.18 29.00
CA ASN A 230 57.65 20.96 29.22
C ASN A 230 57.36 20.26 30.57
N ASP A 231 56.20 20.50 31.18
CA ASP A 231 55.90 20.04 32.54
C ASP A 231 55.38 18.59 32.60
N ARG A 232 54.73 18.09 31.54
CA ARG A 232 54.04 16.79 31.53
C ARG A 232 54.30 16.00 30.24
N PRO A 233 55.52 15.48 30.02
CA PRO A 233 55.84 14.59 28.89
C PRO A 233 54.93 13.35 28.85
N ALA A 234 54.57 12.91 27.65
CA ALA A 234 53.70 11.76 27.45
C ALA A 234 54.46 10.44 27.50
N LYS A 235 53.91 9.46 28.20
CA LYS A 235 54.36 8.07 28.16
C LYS A 235 53.34 7.21 27.42
N ALA A 236 53.32 7.35 26.10
CA ALA A 236 52.27 6.84 25.23
C ALA A 236 52.79 6.56 23.81
N ASN A 237 52.07 5.75 23.04
CA ASN A 237 52.15 5.78 21.58
C ASN A 237 51.01 6.67 21.06
N ILE A 238 51.28 7.47 20.03
CA ILE A 238 50.31 8.39 19.42
C ILE A 238 50.36 8.23 17.89
N ASP A 239 49.18 8.18 17.28
CA ASP A 239 48.96 7.84 15.87
C ASP A 239 47.82 8.71 15.27
N GLU A 240 47.86 8.97 13.96
CA GLU A 240 46.76 9.57 13.15
C GLU A 240 46.12 10.86 13.72
N VAL A 241 46.94 11.79 14.22
CA VAL A 241 46.50 13.03 14.88
C VAL A 241 45.95 14.03 13.86
N LYS A 242 44.71 14.50 14.04
CA LYS A 242 44.04 15.48 13.18
C LYS A 242 43.47 16.66 13.96
N ILE A 243 43.53 17.85 13.34
CA ILE A 243 43.02 19.11 13.88
C ILE A 243 42.10 19.76 12.86
N PHE A 244 40.96 20.29 13.35
CA PHE A 244 39.94 20.98 12.56
C PHE A 244 39.62 22.34 13.21
N ASN A 245 39.40 23.38 12.41
CA ASN A 245 38.93 24.70 12.85
C ASN A 245 37.38 24.80 12.94
N ARG A 246 36.71 23.65 13.12
CA ARG A 246 35.26 23.49 13.26
C ARG A 246 34.94 22.39 14.26
N ALA A 247 33.73 22.39 14.80
CA ALA A 247 33.22 21.22 15.52
C ALA A 247 32.85 20.11 14.51
N LEU A 248 33.38 18.90 14.72
CA LEU A 248 32.92 17.70 14.01
C LEU A 248 31.55 17.25 14.55
N LEU A 249 30.73 16.70 13.66
CA LEU A 249 29.52 15.97 14.00
C LEU A 249 29.86 14.61 14.61
N ALA A 250 28.95 14.04 15.41
CA ALA A 250 29.15 12.71 16.01
C ALA A 250 29.31 11.61 14.95
N SER A 251 28.66 11.75 13.79
CA SER A 251 28.81 10.84 12.63
C SER A 251 30.19 10.94 11.98
N GLU A 252 30.79 12.14 11.91
CA GLU A 252 32.15 12.33 11.39
C GLU A 252 33.17 11.67 12.34
N VAL A 253 33.06 11.92 13.65
CA VAL A 253 33.92 11.28 14.67
C VAL A 253 33.80 9.76 14.65
N LEU A 254 32.60 9.22 14.45
CA LEU A 254 32.38 7.78 14.31
C LEU A 254 32.96 7.22 13.01
N ALA A 255 32.83 7.94 11.90
CA ALA A 255 33.45 7.57 10.63
C ALA A 255 34.99 7.55 10.71
N HIS A 256 35.58 8.54 11.39
CA HIS A 256 37.04 8.60 11.60
C HIS A 256 37.52 7.45 12.51
N TYR A 257 36.80 7.13 13.59
CA TYR A 257 37.06 5.93 14.39
C TYR A 257 37.00 4.64 13.55
N ASN A 258 35.93 4.45 12.77
CA ASN A 258 35.77 3.26 11.93
C ASN A 258 36.87 3.17 10.85
N SER A 259 37.32 4.31 10.29
CA SER A 259 38.43 4.35 9.33
C SER A 259 39.79 3.92 9.91
N GLY A 260 39.91 3.87 11.24
CA GLY A 260 41.05 3.29 11.94
C GLY A 260 40.89 1.81 12.31
N THR A 261 39.92 1.10 11.73
CA THR A 261 39.83 -0.36 11.82
C THR A 261 40.28 -0.99 10.51
N ILE A 262 41.20 -1.98 10.58
CA ILE A 262 41.73 -2.63 9.38
C ILE A 262 40.70 -3.63 8.89
N ASP A 263 40.14 -3.36 7.72
CA ASP A 263 39.35 -4.32 6.96
C ASP A 263 40.26 -5.41 6.37
N THR A 264 39.84 -6.66 6.55
CA THR A 264 40.58 -7.87 6.16
C THR A 264 39.67 -8.90 5.48
N THR A 265 38.42 -8.52 5.19
CA THR A 265 37.39 -9.38 4.63
C THR A 265 37.17 -9.06 3.16
N ALA A 266 37.19 -10.08 2.31
CA ALA A 266 36.91 -9.89 0.89
C ALA A 266 35.39 -9.68 0.63
N PRO A 267 35.02 -8.85 -0.36
CA PRO A 267 33.63 -8.55 -0.66
C PRO A 267 32.84 -9.81 -1.02
N ILE A 268 31.74 -10.05 -0.34
CA ILE A 268 30.81 -11.15 -0.59
C ILE A 268 30.04 -10.87 -1.88
N ILE A 269 30.41 -11.58 -2.94
CA ILE A 269 29.74 -11.55 -4.25
C ILE A 269 28.43 -12.36 -4.20
N SER A 270 27.34 -11.79 -4.71
CA SER A 270 26.03 -12.44 -4.82
C SER A 270 25.26 -12.01 -6.08
N ALA A 271 24.07 -12.59 -6.29
CA ALA A 271 23.16 -12.24 -7.39
C ALA A 271 23.80 -12.26 -8.80
N ILE A 272 24.71 -13.19 -9.05
CA ILE A 272 25.41 -13.30 -10.34
C ILE A 272 24.45 -13.78 -11.42
N ALA A 273 24.34 -13.05 -12.53
CA ALA A 273 23.48 -13.39 -13.65
C ALA A 273 24.10 -13.01 -15.00
N ALA A 274 23.80 -13.81 -16.03
CA ALA A 274 23.97 -13.44 -17.42
C ALA A 274 22.62 -13.04 -18.03
N SER A 275 22.56 -11.90 -18.70
CA SER A 275 21.35 -11.31 -19.28
C SER A 275 21.67 -10.70 -20.66
N ASN A 276 20.66 -10.23 -21.40
CA ASN A 276 20.82 -9.66 -22.75
C ASN A 276 21.68 -10.51 -23.70
N ILE A 277 21.57 -11.84 -23.57
CA ILE A 277 22.36 -12.80 -24.32
C ILE A 277 21.84 -12.79 -25.77
N THR A 278 22.72 -12.44 -26.71
CA THR A 278 22.46 -12.51 -28.15
C THR A 278 23.33 -13.60 -28.78
N SER A 279 23.38 -13.67 -30.10
CA SER A 279 24.33 -14.52 -30.83
C SER A 279 25.79 -14.03 -30.78
N THR A 280 26.05 -12.80 -30.30
CA THR A 280 27.41 -12.21 -30.29
C THR A 280 27.76 -11.40 -29.03
N SER A 281 26.86 -11.30 -28.04
CA SER A 281 27.04 -10.52 -26.81
C SER A 281 26.30 -11.09 -25.61
N ALA A 282 26.66 -10.66 -24.40
CA ALA A 282 25.91 -10.88 -23.16
C ALA A 282 26.23 -9.77 -22.14
N THR A 283 25.35 -9.52 -21.18
CA THR A 283 25.58 -8.64 -20.02
C THR A 283 25.72 -9.50 -18.76
N ILE A 284 26.85 -9.39 -18.07
CA ILE A 284 27.10 -10.05 -16.79
C ILE A 284 26.91 -9.06 -15.65
N SER A 285 26.06 -9.38 -14.68
CA SER A 285 25.77 -8.53 -13.51
C SER A 285 25.88 -9.30 -12.20
N TRP A 286 26.25 -8.61 -11.12
CA TRP A 286 26.31 -9.14 -9.76
C TRP A 286 26.23 -8.02 -8.73
N THR A 287 26.10 -8.36 -7.45
CA THR A 287 26.23 -7.42 -6.34
C THR A 287 27.35 -7.85 -5.39
N ALA A 288 27.90 -6.87 -4.67
CA ALA A 288 28.77 -7.07 -3.52
C ALA A 288 28.10 -6.46 -2.26
N ASN A 289 28.35 -7.05 -1.09
CA ASN A 289 27.94 -6.51 0.21
C ASN A 289 28.56 -5.13 0.51
N GLU A 290 29.63 -4.77 -0.17
CA GLU A 290 30.39 -3.54 0.02
C GLU A 290 30.96 -2.99 -1.30
N ALA A 291 31.42 -1.74 -1.27
CA ALA A 291 31.87 -1.05 -2.47
C ALA A 291 33.20 -1.62 -2.97
N SER A 292 33.19 -2.13 -4.21
CA SER A 292 34.34 -2.79 -4.83
C SER A 292 34.48 -2.43 -6.31
N ASN A 293 35.65 -2.72 -6.89
CA ASN A 293 35.87 -2.60 -8.34
C ASN A 293 35.25 -3.78 -9.13
N THR A 294 35.29 -3.72 -10.46
CA THR A 294 34.51 -4.60 -11.35
C THR A 294 35.39 -5.22 -12.45
N GLN A 295 35.42 -6.55 -12.55
CA GLN A 295 35.98 -7.28 -13.72
C GLN A 295 35.30 -8.64 -13.91
N VAL A 296 35.22 -9.13 -15.16
CA VAL A 296 34.77 -10.49 -15.52
C VAL A 296 35.87 -11.24 -16.27
N GLU A 297 36.15 -12.48 -15.90
CA GLU A 297 36.93 -13.46 -16.69
C GLU A 297 35.95 -14.37 -17.42
N TYR A 298 36.18 -14.67 -18.70
CA TYR A 298 35.30 -15.55 -19.50
C TYR A 298 36.04 -16.31 -20.60
N GLY A 299 35.43 -17.39 -21.10
CA GLY A 299 35.96 -18.20 -22.20
C GLY A 299 35.07 -19.41 -22.51
N ILE A 300 35.43 -20.23 -23.50
CA ILE A 300 34.66 -21.44 -23.87
C ILE A 300 34.95 -22.67 -22.96
N THR A 301 35.69 -22.46 -21.87
CA THR A 301 36.06 -23.45 -20.84
C THR A 301 36.23 -22.76 -19.49
N ASP A 302 36.03 -23.49 -18.40
CA ASP A 302 36.26 -23.11 -16.99
C ASP A 302 37.63 -22.45 -16.67
N ARG A 303 38.64 -22.69 -17.51
CA ARG A 303 39.96 -22.01 -17.44
C ARG A 303 39.90 -20.52 -17.78
N TYR A 304 38.80 -20.07 -18.39
CA TYR A 304 38.64 -18.79 -19.07
C TYR A 304 39.74 -18.54 -20.13
N GLY A 305 39.74 -17.37 -20.75
CA GLY A 305 40.74 -17.00 -21.75
C GLY A 305 40.80 -15.51 -22.07
N THR A 306 39.72 -14.79 -21.74
CA THR A 306 39.58 -13.35 -21.91
C THR A 306 39.16 -12.72 -20.58
N SER A 307 39.55 -11.48 -20.33
CA SER A 307 39.01 -10.66 -19.24
C SER A 307 38.46 -9.36 -19.79
N THR A 308 37.43 -8.82 -19.15
CA THR A 308 37.01 -7.44 -19.42
C THR A 308 38.02 -6.44 -18.85
N THR A 309 38.04 -5.23 -19.39
CA THR A 309 38.78 -4.12 -18.80
C THR A 309 38.35 -3.92 -17.35
N LEU A 310 39.30 -3.81 -16.43
CA LEU A 310 39.02 -3.50 -15.03
C LEU A 310 38.36 -2.11 -14.93
N ASN A 311 37.15 -2.06 -14.40
CA ASN A 311 36.49 -0.81 -14.04
C ASN A 311 36.75 -0.54 -12.55
N THR A 312 37.51 0.53 -12.27
CA THR A 312 37.99 0.90 -10.93
C THR A 312 36.98 1.69 -10.10
N ASN A 313 35.78 1.97 -10.62
CA ASN A 313 34.74 2.63 -9.85
C ASN A 313 34.26 1.71 -8.73
N SER A 314 34.37 2.17 -7.48
CA SER A 314 33.96 1.40 -6.31
C SER A 314 32.44 1.51 -6.11
N VAL A 315 31.72 0.40 -6.34
CA VAL A 315 30.25 0.30 -6.29
C VAL A 315 29.83 -1.05 -5.69
N THR A 316 28.58 -1.17 -5.24
CA THR A 316 27.99 -2.42 -4.73
C THR A 316 27.16 -3.19 -5.76
N SER A 317 26.78 -2.54 -6.87
CA SER A 317 26.01 -3.15 -7.96
C SER A 317 26.81 -3.06 -9.26
N HIS A 318 27.10 -4.20 -9.85
CA HIS A 318 28.06 -4.35 -10.94
C HIS A 318 27.38 -4.84 -12.22
N SER A 319 27.84 -4.34 -13.36
CA SER A 319 27.41 -4.80 -14.68
C SER A 319 28.51 -4.60 -15.72
N GLN A 320 28.69 -5.59 -16.59
CA GLN A 320 29.75 -5.63 -17.58
C GLN A 320 29.28 -6.35 -18.85
N ASN A 321 29.40 -5.69 -20.01
CA ASN A 321 29.04 -6.30 -21.29
C ASN A 321 30.21 -7.08 -21.90
N LEU A 322 29.89 -8.25 -22.42
CA LEU A 322 30.74 -9.11 -23.25
C LEU A 322 30.31 -8.97 -24.72
N TYR A 323 31.27 -8.92 -25.63
CA TYR A 323 31.06 -8.70 -27.06
C TYR A 323 31.94 -9.63 -27.90
N VAL A 324 31.65 -9.74 -29.19
CA VAL A 324 32.39 -10.57 -30.16
C VAL A 324 32.41 -12.06 -29.75
N LEU A 325 31.29 -12.51 -29.17
CA LEU A 325 31.05 -13.92 -28.88
C LEU A 325 30.69 -14.68 -30.15
N THR A 326 30.93 -15.99 -30.15
CA THR A 326 30.46 -16.89 -31.22
C THR A 326 29.04 -17.33 -30.90
N ALA A 327 28.18 -17.48 -31.91
CA ALA A 327 26.80 -17.97 -31.76
C ALA A 327 26.76 -19.44 -31.31
N SER A 328 25.63 -19.88 -30.73
CA SER A 328 25.39 -21.28 -30.33
C SER A 328 26.47 -21.87 -29.40
N THR A 329 27.19 -21.03 -28.66
CA THR A 329 28.43 -21.38 -27.95
C THR A 329 28.25 -21.16 -26.45
N THR A 330 28.55 -22.19 -25.65
CA THR A 330 28.58 -22.07 -24.18
C THR A 330 29.87 -21.38 -23.75
N TYR A 331 29.71 -20.30 -22.98
CA TYR A 331 30.78 -19.57 -22.32
C TYR A 331 30.70 -19.78 -20.82
N HIS A 332 31.86 -20.09 -20.24
CA HIS A 332 32.16 -20.08 -18.82
C HIS A 332 32.62 -18.68 -18.40
N PHE A 333 32.26 -18.23 -17.20
CA PHE A 333 32.71 -16.95 -16.64
C PHE A 333 32.81 -16.96 -15.11
N SER A 334 33.69 -16.10 -14.59
CA SER A 334 33.82 -15.77 -13.17
C SER A 334 33.95 -14.26 -12.99
N VAL A 335 33.28 -13.71 -11.98
CA VAL A 335 33.30 -12.28 -11.67
C VAL A 335 34.28 -12.00 -10.54
N LYS A 336 34.91 -10.82 -10.58
CA LYS A 336 35.86 -10.34 -9.58
C LYS A 336 35.43 -8.99 -9.02
N SER A 337 35.55 -8.89 -7.71
CA SER A 337 35.37 -7.66 -6.94
C SER A 337 36.53 -7.52 -5.96
N ASN A 338 37.24 -6.40 -5.99
CA ASN A 338 38.26 -6.05 -5.00
C ASN A 338 37.84 -4.74 -4.32
N ASP A 339 37.78 -4.75 -2.99
CA ASP A 339 37.39 -3.59 -2.18
C ASP A 339 38.46 -2.48 -2.16
N THR A 340 38.25 -1.46 -1.32
CA THR A 340 39.21 -0.36 -1.14
C THR A 340 40.40 -0.70 -0.23
N ALA A 341 40.33 -1.76 0.57
CA ALA A 341 41.41 -2.27 1.42
C ALA A 341 42.37 -3.21 0.65
N GLY A 342 41.94 -3.73 -0.51
CA GLY A 342 42.69 -4.61 -1.38
C GLY A 342 42.31 -6.09 -1.28
N ASN A 343 41.24 -6.46 -0.56
CA ASN A 343 40.81 -7.85 -0.46
C ASN A 343 40.02 -8.26 -1.72
N LEU A 344 40.52 -9.27 -2.45
CA LEU A 344 39.93 -9.74 -3.69
C LEU A 344 38.99 -10.93 -3.47
N ALA A 345 37.74 -10.78 -3.92
CA ALA A 345 36.79 -11.87 -4.09
C ALA A 345 36.69 -12.31 -5.55
N LYS A 346 36.36 -13.59 -5.74
CA LYS A 346 36.01 -14.21 -7.03
C LYS A 346 34.77 -15.09 -6.87
N SER A 347 33.91 -15.14 -7.87
CA SER A 347 32.84 -16.15 -7.91
C SER A 347 33.34 -17.54 -8.29
N SER A 348 32.55 -18.55 -7.97
CA SER A 348 32.61 -19.85 -8.67
C SER A 348 32.34 -19.68 -10.17
N ASP A 349 32.71 -20.70 -10.96
CA ASP A 349 32.39 -20.77 -12.38
C ASP A 349 30.87 -20.71 -12.62
N GLN A 350 30.49 -19.95 -13.63
CA GLN A 350 29.12 -19.74 -14.11
C GLN A 350 29.09 -19.95 -15.62
N ILE A 351 27.96 -20.37 -16.18
CA ILE A 351 27.82 -20.60 -17.62
C ILE A 351 26.65 -19.84 -18.24
N PHE A 352 26.80 -19.46 -19.51
CA PHE A 352 25.70 -19.05 -20.37
C PHE A 352 25.95 -19.53 -21.81
N THR A 353 24.91 -19.70 -22.62
CA THR A 353 25.04 -20.10 -24.03
C THR A 353 24.50 -18.99 -24.93
N THR A 354 25.30 -18.53 -25.88
CA THR A 354 24.88 -17.53 -26.88
C THR A 354 23.79 -18.07 -27.79
N GLN A 355 22.92 -17.19 -28.28
CA GLN A 355 21.84 -17.55 -29.19
C GLN A 355 22.37 -17.98 -30.57
N ASP A 356 21.53 -18.68 -31.35
CA ASP A 356 21.82 -19.04 -32.73
C ASP A 356 21.78 -17.82 -33.67
N LEU A 357 22.41 -17.92 -34.84
CA LEU A 357 22.28 -16.95 -35.92
C LEU A 357 20.95 -17.14 -36.68
N SER A 358 19.88 -16.54 -36.18
CA SER A 358 18.54 -16.65 -36.77
C SER A 358 18.25 -15.68 -37.94
N GLY A 359 17.37 -16.11 -38.84
CA GLY A 359 16.59 -15.27 -39.76
C GLY A 359 15.13 -15.13 -39.30
N ALA A 360 14.22 -14.87 -40.25
CA ALA A 360 12.79 -14.74 -40.00
C ALA A 360 11.94 -15.32 -41.15
N ILE A 361 10.64 -15.52 -40.89
CA ILE A 361 9.61 -15.84 -41.89
C ILE A 361 8.52 -14.76 -41.78
N SER A 362 8.05 -14.21 -42.88
CA SER A 362 6.98 -13.20 -42.90
C SER A 362 6.04 -13.40 -44.08
N GLY A 363 4.86 -12.79 -44.05
CA GLY A 363 3.96 -12.78 -45.21
C GLY A 363 2.58 -12.33 -44.82
N THR A 364 1.58 -12.65 -45.65
CA THR A 364 0.17 -12.34 -45.39
C THR A 364 -0.70 -13.59 -45.24
N VAL A 365 -1.85 -13.43 -44.58
CA VAL A 365 -2.95 -14.41 -44.60
C VAL A 365 -4.24 -13.70 -45.01
N ILE A 366 -4.91 -14.24 -46.03
CA ILE A 366 -6.16 -13.71 -46.58
C ILE A 366 -7.22 -14.80 -46.74
N ASP A 367 -8.47 -14.39 -46.80
CA ASP A 367 -9.61 -15.25 -47.15
C ASP A 367 -9.53 -15.60 -48.64
N ALA A 368 -9.52 -16.90 -48.95
CA ALA A 368 -9.39 -17.43 -50.30
C ALA A 368 -10.53 -16.99 -51.24
N ASN A 369 -11.72 -16.72 -50.71
CA ASN A 369 -12.92 -16.31 -51.45
C ASN A 369 -13.05 -14.78 -51.52
N SER A 370 -13.06 -14.10 -50.37
CA SER A 370 -13.32 -12.64 -50.31
C SER A 370 -12.09 -11.80 -50.63
N LYS A 371 -10.88 -12.38 -50.57
CA LYS A 371 -9.57 -11.71 -50.69
C LYS A 371 -9.35 -10.58 -49.68
N LEU A 372 -10.11 -10.59 -48.58
CA LEU A 372 -9.89 -9.72 -47.43
C LEU A 372 -8.80 -10.31 -46.53
N ALA A 373 -8.09 -9.43 -45.83
CA ALA A 373 -7.14 -9.80 -44.80
C ALA A 373 -7.82 -10.53 -43.64
N ILE A 374 -7.22 -11.64 -43.19
CA ILE A 374 -7.64 -12.32 -41.97
C ILE A 374 -6.78 -11.81 -40.82
N GLN A 375 -7.39 -11.05 -39.91
CA GLN A 375 -6.75 -10.61 -38.66
C GLN A 375 -6.76 -11.76 -37.63
N ASN A 376 -5.74 -11.83 -36.78
CA ASN A 376 -5.58 -12.83 -35.71
C ASN A 376 -5.45 -14.29 -36.19
N SER A 377 -5.14 -14.53 -37.47
CA SER A 377 -4.71 -15.85 -37.95
C SER A 377 -3.37 -16.22 -37.29
N ILE A 378 -3.28 -17.45 -36.78
CA ILE A 378 -2.05 -18.00 -36.20
C ILE A 378 -1.26 -18.67 -37.32
N VAL A 379 -0.04 -18.19 -37.55
CA VAL A 379 0.93 -18.79 -38.48
C VAL A 379 2.10 -19.37 -37.68
N THR A 380 2.41 -20.65 -37.89
CA THR A 380 3.43 -21.41 -37.12
C THR A 380 4.40 -22.16 -38.02
N ASP A 381 5.67 -22.27 -37.62
CA ASP A 381 6.68 -23.12 -38.27
C ASP A 381 6.81 -24.52 -37.61
N GLY A 382 5.86 -24.84 -36.72
CA GLY A 382 5.85 -26.05 -35.89
C GLY A 382 6.57 -25.91 -34.55
N THR A 383 7.37 -24.85 -34.34
CA THR A 383 8.04 -24.55 -33.07
C THR A 383 7.71 -23.14 -32.55
N ARG A 384 7.59 -22.16 -33.44
CA ARG A 384 7.24 -20.76 -33.16
C ARG A 384 6.00 -20.37 -33.93
N SER A 385 5.25 -19.40 -33.42
CA SER A 385 4.10 -18.81 -34.08
C SER A 385 4.10 -17.29 -34.05
N ALA A 386 3.40 -16.67 -34.99
CA ALA A 386 3.01 -15.26 -35.00
C ALA A 386 1.52 -15.14 -35.36
N THR A 387 0.85 -14.10 -34.86
CA THR A 387 -0.52 -13.76 -35.24
C THR A 387 -0.53 -12.66 -36.28
N THR A 388 -1.50 -12.67 -37.21
CA THR A 388 -1.63 -11.63 -38.22
C THR A 388 -2.19 -10.31 -37.68
N ASP A 389 -1.69 -9.20 -38.22
CA ASP A 389 -2.21 -7.86 -37.98
C ASP A 389 -3.56 -7.60 -38.70
N GLN A 390 -4.12 -6.40 -38.54
CA GLN A 390 -5.38 -5.98 -39.19
C GLN A 390 -5.35 -6.01 -40.73
N ASN A 391 -4.17 -6.06 -41.34
CA ASN A 391 -3.96 -6.16 -42.78
C ASN A 391 -3.54 -7.57 -43.21
N GLY A 392 -3.57 -8.55 -42.29
CA GLY A 392 -3.22 -9.94 -42.55
C GLY A 392 -1.71 -10.22 -42.48
N ASN A 393 -0.85 -9.25 -42.14
CA ASN A 393 0.60 -9.46 -42.11
C ASN A 393 1.05 -10.20 -40.86
N TYR A 394 2.00 -11.13 -40.97
CA TYR A 394 2.67 -11.76 -39.84
C TYR A 394 4.20 -11.77 -40.00
N THR A 395 4.93 -11.97 -38.90
CA THR A 395 6.39 -12.25 -38.93
C THR A 395 6.81 -13.16 -37.78
N ILE A 396 7.20 -14.40 -38.09
CA ILE A 396 7.88 -15.31 -37.17
C ILE A 396 9.35 -14.91 -37.13
N SER A 397 9.77 -14.33 -36.01
CA SER A 397 11.16 -13.93 -35.77
C SER A 397 11.98 -15.05 -35.14
N ASN A 398 13.31 -14.90 -35.12
CA ASN A 398 14.24 -15.81 -34.45
C ASN A 398 14.16 -17.27 -34.95
N VAL A 399 14.11 -17.44 -36.28
CA VAL A 399 14.07 -18.74 -36.97
C VAL A 399 15.50 -19.16 -37.36
N PRO A 400 16.08 -20.23 -36.82
CA PRO A 400 17.41 -20.72 -37.23
C PRO A 400 17.51 -21.00 -38.73
N PRO A 401 18.72 -21.06 -39.30
CA PRO A 401 18.91 -21.39 -40.70
C PRO A 401 18.54 -22.85 -40.94
N GLY A 402 17.59 -23.10 -41.84
CA GLY A 402 17.01 -24.43 -42.02
C GLY A 402 15.84 -24.43 -42.99
N THR A 403 15.25 -25.61 -43.19
CA THR A 403 14.07 -25.80 -44.04
C THR A 403 12.88 -26.13 -43.16
N TYR A 404 11.81 -25.33 -43.28
CA TYR A 404 10.63 -25.39 -42.43
C TYR A 404 9.36 -25.73 -43.22
N SER A 405 8.35 -26.20 -42.48
CA SER A 405 6.96 -26.25 -42.92
C SER A 405 6.19 -25.23 -42.10
N VAL A 406 5.52 -24.30 -42.78
CA VAL A 406 4.80 -23.18 -42.18
C VAL A 406 3.31 -23.41 -42.39
N THR A 407 2.51 -23.27 -41.34
CA THR A 407 1.06 -23.50 -41.33
C THR A 407 0.35 -22.24 -40.86
N ALA A 408 -0.59 -21.72 -41.65
CA ALA A 408 -1.54 -20.69 -41.23
C ALA A 408 -2.89 -21.31 -40.85
N SER A 409 -3.54 -20.75 -39.85
CA SER A 409 -4.83 -21.21 -39.32
C SER A 409 -5.63 -20.03 -38.76
N ALA A 410 -6.95 -20.06 -38.88
CA ALA A 410 -7.83 -19.03 -38.33
C ALA A 410 -9.15 -19.66 -37.87
N SER A 411 -9.84 -19.00 -36.93
CA SER A 411 -11.06 -19.54 -36.33
C SER A 411 -12.20 -19.57 -37.34
N GLY A 412 -12.67 -20.76 -37.70
CA GLY A 412 -13.66 -20.95 -38.76
C GLY A 412 -13.06 -21.07 -40.16
N ASP A 413 -11.74 -21.27 -40.30
CA ASP A 413 -11.06 -21.51 -41.57
C ASP A 413 -10.26 -22.84 -41.56
N GLN A 414 -10.21 -23.52 -42.69
CA GLN A 414 -9.31 -24.65 -42.92
C GLN A 414 -7.85 -24.17 -42.93
N SER A 415 -7.04 -24.73 -42.03
CA SER A 415 -5.60 -24.45 -41.97
C SER A 415 -4.86 -24.88 -43.23
N SER A 416 -3.91 -24.06 -43.69
CA SER A 416 -3.10 -24.30 -44.90
C SER A 416 -1.62 -24.41 -44.54
N THR A 417 -0.91 -25.40 -45.09
CA THR A 417 0.51 -25.67 -44.80
C THR A 417 1.37 -25.63 -46.06
N GLN A 418 2.46 -24.86 -46.03
CA GLN A 418 3.48 -24.80 -47.08
C GLN A 418 4.80 -25.34 -46.56
N SER A 419 5.39 -26.30 -47.28
CA SER A 419 6.63 -26.99 -46.88
C SER A 419 7.80 -26.62 -47.79
N GLY A 420 9.03 -26.67 -47.24
CA GLY A 420 10.25 -26.38 -48.00
C GLY A 420 10.79 -24.95 -47.84
N ILE A 421 10.26 -24.20 -46.88
CA ILE A 421 10.60 -22.79 -46.65
C ILE A 421 12.03 -22.70 -46.10
N THR A 422 12.96 -22.20 -46.90
CA THR A 422 14.39 -22.17 -46.54
C THR A 422 14.77 -20.84 -45.91
N VAL A 423 14.87 -20.82 -44.59
CA VAL A 423 15.37 -19.68 -43.83
C VAL A 423 16.89 -19.69 -43.80
N LYS A 424 17.49 -18.51 -43.91
CA LYS A 424 18.93 -18.27 -43.79
C LYS A 424 19.18 -17.31 -42.65
N ALA A 425 20.34 -17.42 -42.01
CA ALA A 425 20.78 -16.48 -40.97
C ALA A 425 20.60 -15.03 -41.46
N ILE A 426 20.12 -14.15 -40.57
CA ILE A 426 19.93 -12.70 -40.79
C ILE A 426 19.07 -12.30 -42.01
N LEU A 427 18.31 -13.23 -42.59
CA LEU A 427 17.44 -12.98 -43.75
C LEU A 427 15.99 -13.38 -43.45
N THR A 428 15.04 -12.64 -44.03
CA THR A 428 13.60 -12.94 -43.97
C THR A 428 13.16 -13.73 -45.20
N SER A 429 12.35 -14.76 -44.99
CA SER A 429 11.74 -15.57 -46.05
C SER A 429 10.25 -15.26 -46.16
N THR A 430 9.74 -14.97 -47.36
CA THR A 430 8.32 -14.61 -47.54
C THR A 430 7.45 -15.84 -47.84
N VAL A 431 6.32 -15.98 -47.14
CA VAL A 431 5.33 -17.06 -47.33
C VAL A 431 3.91 -16.52 -47.08
N ASP A 432 3.07 -16.46 -48.11
CA ASP A 432 1.71 -15.92 -48.04
C ASP A 432 0.66 -17.04 -48.14
N PHE A 433 -0.47 -16.92 -47.44
CA PHE A 433 -1.51 -17.94 -47.34
C PHE A 433 -2.91 -17.44 -47.71
N ASP A 434 -3.63 -18.26 -48.48
CA ASP A 434 -5.07 -18.14 -48.70
C ASP A 434 -5.78 -19.24 -47.88
N LEU A 435 -6.60 -18.86 -46.89
CA LEU A 435 -7.39 -19.80 -46.07
C LEU A 435 -8.84 -19.91 -46.56
N ILE A 436 -9.43 -21.10 -46.45
CA ILE A 436 -10.80 -21.38 -46.92
C ILE A 436 -11.72 -21.54 -45.70
N PRO A 437 -12.82 -20.77 -45.57
CA PRO A 437 -13.77 -20.92 -44.48
C PRO A 437 -14.26 -22.37 -44.29
N TYR A 438 -14.06 -22.92 -43.10
CA TYR A 438 -14.63 -24.19 -42.65
C TYR A 438 -15.93 -23.90 -41.91
N ILE A 439 -17.05 -24.20 -42.56
CA ILE A 439 -18.36 -24.15 -41.92
C ILE A 439 -18.60 -25.51 -41.28
N ASP A 440 -18.57 -25.55 -39.96
CA ASP A 440 -19.06 -26.70 -39.20
C ASP A 440 -20.59 -26.66 -39.15
N ILE A 441 -21.23 -27.75 -39.60
CA ILE A 441 -22.69 -27.84 -39.82
C ILE A 441 -23.32 -29.07 -39.16
N ASP A 442 -22.49 -29.97 -38.62
CA ASP A 442 -22.96 -31.17 -37.95
C ASP A 442 -23.24 -30.83 -36.48
N SER A 443 -24.27 -31.43 -35.88
CA SER A 443 -24.62 -31.18 -34.48
C SER A 443 -24.17 -32.31 -33.55
N PRO A 444 -23.94 -32.02 -32.24
CA PRO A 444 -23.43 -33.01 -31.30
C PRO A 444 -24.25 -34.31 -31.25
N ASN A 445 -23.59 -35.45 -31.41
CA ASN A 445 -24.21 -36.76 -31.33
C ASN A 445 -24.42 -37.18 -29.87
N LEU A 446 -25.68 -37.10 -29.43
CA LEU A 446 -26.14 -37.41 -28.07
C LEU A 446 -26.24 -38.94 -27.83
N THR A 447 -25.52 -39.42 -26.82
CA THR A 447 -25.42 -40.85 -26.45
C THR A 447 -25.51 -41.05 -24.92
N ALA A 448 -25.65 -42.31 -24.48
CA ALA A 448 -25.68 -42.71 -23.06
C ALA A 448 -26.71 -41.99 -22.16
N ILE A 449 -27.81 -41.49 -22.75
CA ILE A 449 -28.86 -40.76 -22.03
C ILE A 449 -29.55 -41.69 -21.02
N SER A 450 -29.58 -41.28 -19.75
CA SER A 450 -30.15 -42.07 -18.65
C SER A 450 -30.67 -41.21 -17.50
N SER A 451 -31.57 -41.80 -16.71
CA SER A 451 -32.10 -41.24 -15.46
C SER A 451 -31.73 -42.13 -14.26
N SER A 452 -31.38 -41.51 -13.13
CA SER A 452 -30.93 -42.17 -11.90
C SER A 452 -31.31 -41.37 -10.65
N ASN A 453 -31.05 -41.91 -9.46
CA ASN A 453 -31.34 -41.25 -8.16
C ASN A 453 -32.76 -40.68 -8.07
N ILE A 454 -33.76 -41.46 -8.47
CA ILE A 454 -35.16 -41.02 -8.58
C ILE A 454 -35.88 -41.24 -7.24
N ASN A 455 -36.35 -40.17 -6.59
CA ASN A 455 -37.21 -40.26 -5.41
C ASN A 455 -38.57 -39.58 -5.66
N SER A 456 -39.25 -39.11 -4.61
CA SER A 456 -40.55 -38.45 -4.70
C SER A 456 -40.50 -37.00 -5.21
N THR A 457 -39.34 -36.33 -5.16
CA THR A 457 -39.19 -34.90 -5.48
C THR A 457 -37.98 -34.54 -6.36
N PHE A 458 -37.08 -35.48 -6.67
CA PHE A 458 -35.98 -35.28 -7.61
C PHE A 458 -35.60 -36.51 -8.44
N ALA A 459 -34.82 -36.27 -9.50
CA ALA A 459 -34.13 -37.27 -10.31
C ALA A 459 -32.87 -36.68 -10.97
N THR A 460 -31.83 -37.48 -11.22
CA THR A 460 -30.62 -37.07 -11.95
C THR A 460 -30.65 -37.58 -13.39
N ILE A 461 -30.35 -36.71 -14.36
CA ILE A 461 -30.28 -37.02 -15.79
C ILE A 461 -28.83 -36.88 -16.27
N SER A 462 -28.31 -37.85 -17.02
CA SER A 462 -26.92 -37.83 -17.52
C SER A 462 -26.82 -38.33 -18.97
N TRP A 463 -25.87 -37.80 -19.75
CA TRP A 463 -25.59 -38.18 -21.14
C TRP A 463 -24.17 -37.82 -21.58
N THR A 464 -23.78 -38.22 -22.79
CA THR A 464 -22.47 -37.92 -23.40
C THR A 464 -22.60 -37.45 -24.86
N THR A 465 -21.64 -36.65 -25.33
CA THR A 465 -21.52 -36.23 -26.74
C THR A 465 -20.18 -36.65 -27.36
N ASN A 466 -20.13 -36.75 -28.68
CA ASN A 466 -18.91 -36.94 -29.47
C ASN A 466 -17.95 -35.72 -29.43
N GLU A 467 -18.47 -34.55 -29.09
CA GLU A 467 -17.75 -33.27 -29.10
C GLU A 467 -18.21 -32.32 -27.99
N ALA A 468 -17.41 -31.31 -27.67
CA ALA A 468 -17.65 -30.44 -26.52
C ALA A 468 -18.85 -29.51 -26.79
N SER A 469 -19.81 -29.48 -25.86
CA SER A 469 -21.11 -28.82 -26.07
C SER A 469 -21.75 -28.30 -24.77
N ASP A 470 -22.72 -27.40 -24.91
CA ASP A 470 -23.54 -26.87 -23.81
C ASP A 470 -24.46 -27.94 -23.18
N THR A 471 -24.98 -27.67 -21.98
CA THR A 471 -25.74 -28.65 -21.18
C THR A 471 -27.10 -28.12 -20.75
N ARG A 472 -28.20 -28.74 -21.21
CA ARG A 472 -29.56 -28.41 -20.76
C ARG A 472 -30.51 -29.60 -20.83
N VAL A 473 -31.43 -29.70 -19.86
CA VAL A 473 -32.55 -30.66 -19.87
C VAL A 473 -33.87 -29.91 -19.92
N GLU A 474 -34.81 -30.38 -20.74
CA GLU A 474 -36.22 -29.97 -20.70
C GLU A 474 -37.04 -31.15 -20.19
N TYR A 475 -37.96 -30.92 -19.24
CA TYR A 475 -38.69 -31.97 -18.54
C TYR A 475 -40.10 -31.54 -18.12
N GLY A 476 -40.98 -32.51 -17.84
CA GLY A 476 -42.30 -32.29 -17.27
C GLY A 476 -43.22 -33.51 -17.35
N THR A 477 -44.47 -33.40 -16.91
CA THR A 477 -45.42 -34.53 -16.85
C THR A 477 -46.05 -34.92 -18.20
N THR A 478 -45.61 -34.29 -19.30
CA THR A 478 -46.04 -34.58 -20.68
C THR A 478 -44.87 -34.33 -21.64
N THR A 479 -44.95 -34.84 -22.87
CA THR A 479 -43.97 -34.59 -23.95
C THR A 479 -43.87 -33.13 -24.40
N SER A 480 -44.70 -32.22 -23.87
CA SER A 480 -44.55 -30.76 -24.01
C SER A 480 -43.50 -30.19 -23.06
N TYR A 481 -43.05 -30.99 -22.08
CA TYR A 481 -42.12 -30.65 -21.00
C TYR A 481 -42.61 -29.45 -20.14
N GLY A 482 -42.43 -28.22 -20.60
CA GLY A 482 -42.88 -27.01 -19.91
C GLY A 482 -41.99 -26.57 -18.74
N SER A 483 -41.02 -27.38 -18.31
CA SER A 483 -39.92 -26.98 -17.42
C SER A 483 -38.57 -27.23 -18.11
N ALA A 484 -37.54 -26.48 -17.70
CA ALA A 484 -36.18 -26.63 -18.20
C ALA A 484 -35.16 -26.27 -17.11
N THR A 485 -34.01 -26.94 -17.12
CA THR A 485 -32.87 -26.53 -16.29
C THR A 485 -32.28 -25.21 -16.80
N THR A 486 -31.54 -24.52 -15.94
CA THR A 486 -30.60 -23.49 -16.39
C THR A 486 -29.60 -24.10 -17.40
N LEU A 487 -29.21 -23.29 -18.38
CA LEU A 487 -28.20 -23.65 -19.37
C LEU A 487 -26.82 -23.65 -18.71
N ASP A 488 -26.10 -24.76 -18.79
CA ASP A 488 -24.64 -24.72 -18.61
C ASP A 488 -23.98 -24.35 -19.93
N SER A 489 -23.22 -23.26 -19.96
CA SER A 489 -22.43 -22.87 -21.13
C SER A 489 -21.05 -23.51 -21.15
N ASN A 490 -20.67 -24.31 -20.14
CA ASN A 490 -19.40 -25.03 -20.14
C ASN A 490 -19.42 -26.13 -21.20
N MET A 491 -18.46 -26.06 -22.13
CA MET A 491 -18.33 -26.99 -23.25
C MET A 491 -17.69 -28.30 -22.78
N VAL A 492 -18.51 -29.33 -22.59
CA VAL A 492 -18.08 -30.66 -22.10
C VAL A 492 -18.62 -31.78 -22.99
N THR A 493 -18.08 -33.00 -22.81
CA THR A 493 -18.52 -34.23 -23.51
C THR A 493 -19.26 -35.22 -22.61
N SER A 494 -19.32 -34.93 -21.30
CA SER A 494 -20.01 -35.73 -20.28
C SER A 494 -20.86 -34.80 -19.44
N HIS A 495 -22.16 -35.05 -19.42
CA HIS A 495 -23.18 -34.11 -18.96
C HIS A 495 -24.00 -34.74 -17.82
N SER A 496 -24.35 -33.93 -16.82
CA SER A 496 -25.28 -34.34 -15.77
C SER A 496 -26.08 -33.16 -15.23
N ARG A 497 -27.36 -33.38 -14.91
CA ARG A 497 -28.27 -32.41 -14.30
C ARG A 497 -29.27 -33.08 -13.36
N THR A 498 -29.35 -32.58 -12.13
CA THR A 498 -30.42 -32.95 -11.19
C THR A 498 -31.66 -32.09 -11.42
N LEU A 499 -32.81 -32.73 -11.54
CA LEU A 499 -34.13 -32.12 -11.64
C LEU A 499 -34.77 -32.16 -10.25
N SER A 500 -35.07 -31.00 -9.67
CA SER A 500 -35.67 -30.86 -8.34
C SER A 500 -37.10 -30.30 -8.41
N GLY A 501 -37.80 -30.29 -7.27
CA GLY A 501 -39.18 -29.77 -7.19
C GLY A 501 -40.20 -30.61 -7.95
N LEU A 502 -39.89 -31.89 -8.19
CA LEU A 502 -40.81 -32.82 -8.85
C LEU A 502 -41.96 -33.19 -7.93
N THR A 503 -43.06 -33.61 -8.53
CA THR A 503 -44.23 -34.12 -7.80
C THR A 503 -44.16 -35.65 -7.73
N ALA A 504 -44.51 -36.20 -6.57
CA ALA A 504 -44.43 -37.63 -6.30
C ALA A 504 -45.44 -38.47 -7.12
N SER A 505 -45.14 -39.75 -7.31
CA SER A 505 -45.96 -40.72 -8.08
C SER A 505 -46.27 -40.34 -9.53
N ASN A 506 -45.52 -39.41 -10.15
CA ASN A 506 -45.79 -38.92 -11.50
C ASN A 506 -44.75 -39.41 -12.50
N LEU A 507 -45.23 -39.76 -13.71
CA LEU A 507 -44.40 -39.97 -14.88
C LEU A 507 -43.90 -38.61 -15.37
N TYR A 508 -42.59 -38.46 -15.48
CA TYR A 508 -41.92 -37.33 -16.09
C TYR A 508 -41.31 -37.74 -17.42
N HIS A 509 -41.62 -36.96 -18.44
CA HIS A 509 -40.96 -36.90 -19.74
C HIS A 509 -39.76 -35.95 -19.66
N TYR A 510 -38.68 -36.25 -20.36
CA TYR A 510 -37.54 -35.35 -20.50
C TYR A 510 -36.82 -35.55 -21.85
N MET A 511 -36.14 -34.49 -22.30
CA MET A 511 -35.15 -34.58 -23.37
C MET A 511 -33.95 -33.69 -23.06
N VAL A 512 -32.80 -34.08 -23.59
CA VAL A 512 -31.53 -33.37 -23.38
C VAL A 512 -31.16 -32.56 -24.62
N LYS A 513 -30.52 -31.40 -24.40
CA LYS A 513 -30.07 -30.47 -25.43
C LYS A 513 -28.61 -30.12 -25.19
N SER A 514 -27.86 -30.10 -26.28
CA SER A 514 -26.46 -29.75 -26.31
C SER A 514 -26.11 -29.07 -27.62
N LYS A 515 -25.43 -27.94 -27.55
CA LYS A 515 -24.97 -27.14 -28.69
C LYS A 515 -23.47 -26.99 -28.67
N ASP A 516 -22.81 -27.21 -29.79
CA ASP A 516 -21.38 -26.96 -29.95
C ASP A 516 -21.04 -25.45 -29.97
N ALA A 517 -19.76 -25.16 -30.14
CA ALA A 517 -19.23 -23.79 -30.29
C ALA A 517 -19.53 -23.13 -31.65
N ALA A 518 -19.86 -23.90 -32.69
CA ALA A 518 -20.27 -23.38 -34.01
C ALA A 518 -21.76 -22.93 -34.01
N GLY A 519 -22.54 -23.42 -33.05
CA GLY A 519 -23.93 -23.10 -32.84
C GLY A 519 -24.91 -24.21 -33.24
N ASN A 520 -24.44 -25.39 -33.66
CA ASN A 520 -25.33 -26.45 -34.09
C ASN A 520 -25.95 -27.15 -32.88
N LEU A 521 -27.29 -27.14 -32.81
CA LEU A 521 -28.03 -27.64 -31.65
C LEU A 521 -28.48 -29.10 -31.87
N ALA A 522 -28.01 -29.99 -31.02
CA ALA A 522 -28.56 -31.33 -30.87
C ALA A 522 -29.71 -31.37 -29.85
N THR A 523 -30.64 -32.29 -30.03
CA THR A 523 -31.76 -32.54 -29.13
C THR A 523 -32.11 -34.02 -29.17
N SER A 524 -32.28 -34.66 -28.01
CA SER A 524 -32.62 -36.08 -27.95
C SER A 524 -34.08 -36.36 -28.29
N ALA A 525 -34.38 -37.64 -28.53
CA ALA A 525 -35.75 -38.13 -28.39
C ALA A 525 -36.24 -38.00 -26.94
N ASP A 526 -37.56 -38.04 -26.77
CA ASP A 526 -38.23 -38.13 -25.47
C ASP A 526 -37.79 -39.37 -24.68
N GLN A 527 -37.55 -39.18 -23.39
CA GLN A 527 -37.20 -40.20 -22.41
C GLN A 527 -38.11 -40.04 -21.19
N THR A 528 -38.25 -41.09 -20.37
CA THR A 528 -39.14 -41.03 -19.20
C THR A 528 -38.52 -41.58 -17.92
N PHE A 529 -39.04 -41.13 -16.78
CA PHE A 529 -38.85 -41.72 -15.45
C PHE A 529 -40.09 -41.47 -14.60
N THR A 530 -40.28 -42.24 -13.53
CA THR A 530 -41.43 -42.07 -12.62
C THR A 530 -40.93 -41.77 -11.21
N THR A 531 -41.36 -40.64 -10.63
CA THR A 531 -41.05 -40.32 -9.23
C THR A 531 -41.70 -41.33 -8.29
N SER A 532 -41.02 -41.63 -7.19
CA SER A 532 -41.54 -42.51 -6.14
C SER A 532 -42.74 -41.86 -5.43
N ALA A 533 -43.55 -42.67 -4.74
CA ALA A 533 -44.62 -42.15 -3.90
C ALA A 533 -44.08 -41.34 -2.71
N PRO A 534 -44.84 -40.36 -2.16
CA PRO A 534 -44.45 -39.72 -0.92
C PRO A 534 -44.44 -40.76 0.21
N ASP A 535 -43.46 -40.70 1.11
CA ASP A 535 -43.49 -41.51 2.31
C ASP A 535 -44.57 -40.95 3.27
N SER A 536 -45.75 -41.56 3.28
CA SER A 536 -46.86 -41.16 4.14
C SER A 536 -46.61 -41.39 5.65
N SER A 537 -45.44 -41.89 6.02
CA SER A 537 -45.00 -41.97 7.42
C SER A 537 -44.10 -40.81 7.84
N LEU A 538 -43.57 -40.01 6.91
CA LEU A 538 -42.85 -38.77 7.21
C LEU A 538 -43.84 -37.74 7.74
N ILE A 539 -43.62 -37.29 8.96
CA ILE A 539 -44.50 -36.39 9.72
C ILE A 539 -44.08 -34.94 9.56
N ALA A 540 -42.78 -34.65 9.63
CA ALA A 540 -42.23 -33.33 9.38
C ALA A 540 -40.78 -33.44 8.89
N SER A 541 -40.36 -32.48 8.06
CA SER A 541 -39.00 -32.36 7.52
C SER A 541 -38.60 -30.89 7.46
N TRP A 542 -37.75 -30.43 8.37
CA TRP A 542 -37.25 -29.06 8.38
C TRP A 542 -35.82 -29.03 7.85
N LYS A 543 -35.66 -28.52 6.62
CA LYS A 543 -34.35 -28.36 5.97
C LYS A 543 -33.51 -27.25 6.59
N LEU A 544 -34.15 -26.22 7.15
CA LEU A 544 -33.49 -25.03 7.70
C LEU A 544 -32.65 -24.25 6.66
N ASP A 545 -33.02 -24.38 5.39
CA ASP A 545 -32.42 -23.73 4.21
C ASP A 545 -32.97 -22.31 3.92
N GLU A 546 -33.87 -21.78 4.76
CA GLU A 546 -34.52 -20.49 4.50
C GLU A 546 -33.56 -19.29 4.54
N ASN A 547 -32.37 -19.44 5.15
CA ASN A 547 -31.30 -18.44 5.30
C ASN A 547 -31.68 -17.12 6.02
N ALA A 548 -32.96 -16.80 6.17
CA ALA A 548 -33.48 -15.60 6.81
C ALA A 548 -34.94 -15.79 7.27
N GLY A 549 -35.41 -14.89 8.14
CA GLY A 549 -36.79 -14.88 8.62
C GLY A 549 -37.00 -15.61 9.94
N ARG A 550 -38.26 -15.91 10.26
CA ARG A 550 -38.71 -16.41 11.58
C ARG A 550 -39.55 -17.70 11.52
N THR A 551 -39.59 -18.35 10.36
CA THR A 551 -40.35 -19.58 10.13
C THR A 551 -39.39 -20.62 9.59
N ALA A 552 -39.43 -21.82 10.17
CA ALA A 552 -38.82 -23.02 9.60
C ALA A 552 -39.95 -23.79 8.91
N TYR A 553 -39.92 -23.91 7.58
CA TYR A 553 -40.98 -24.52 6.80
C TYR A 553 -40.87 -26.05 6.81
N ASP A 554 -42.02 -26.71 6.90
CA ASP A 554 -42.10 -28.16 6.81
C ASP A 554 -42.17 -28.63 5.36
N SER A 555 -41.09 -29.25 4.89
CA SER A 555 -40.96 -29.82 3.55
C SER A 555 -41.65 -31.19 3.38
N SER A 556 -42.23 -31.78 4.45
CA SER A 556 -42.94 -33.06 4.33
C SER A 556 -44.30 -32.96 3.62
N GLY A 557 -44.86 -31.76 3.54
CA GLY A 557 -46.21 -31.50 2.99
C GLY A 557 -47.34 -31.55 4.01
N ASN A 558 -47.06 -31.84 5.29
CA ASN A 558 -48.07 -31.89 6.36
C ASN A 558 -48.36 -30.50 6.98
N SER A 559 -47.69 -29.44 6.54
CA SER A 559 -47.83 -28.07 7.10
C SER A 559 -47.43 -28.00 8.59
N ASN A 560 -46.43 -28.80 8.97
CA ASN A 560 -45.85 -28.83 10.30
C ASN A 560 -44.84 -27.69 10.58
N ASP A 561 -44.95 -26.57 9.86
CA ASP A 561 -44.15 -25.34 10.02
C ASP A 561 -43.94 -24.94 11.49
N GLY A 562 -42.71 -24.53 11.79
CA GLY A 562 -42.25 -24.11 13.11
C GLY A 562 -41.93 -22.62 13.19
N THR A 563 -42.22 -22.00 14.34
CA THR A 563 -41.85 -20.59 14.61
C THR A 563 -40.49 -20.52 15.30
N ILE A 564 -39.56 -19.75 14.74
CA ILE A 564 -38.21 -19.57 15.28
C ILE A 564 -38.22 -18.48 16.35
N ILE A 565 -37.64 -18.81 17.51
CA ILE A 565 -37.54 -17.96 18.70
C ILE A 565 -36.09 -17.99 19.17
N GLY A 566 -35.45 -16.81 19.18
CA GLY A 566 -34.07 -16.63 19.65
C GLY A 566 -32.99 -17.06 18.64
N ALA A 567 -33.06 -18.31 18.18
CA ALA A 567 -32.07 -18.94 17.29
C ALA A 567 -31.77 -18.11 16.03
N ILE A 568 -30.50 -18.11 15.62
CA ILE A 568 -29.99 -17.33 14.47
C ILE A 568 -29.54 -18.24 13.32
N TRP A 569 -29.74 -17.77 12.09
CA TRP A 569 -29.29 -18.45 10.88
C TRP A 569 -27.77 -18.55 10.82
N THR A 570 -27.27 -19.67 10.30
CA THR A 570 -25.86 -20.03 10.27
C THR A 570 -25.60 -21.03 9.13
N TYR A 571 -24.36 -21.44 8.92
CA TYR A 571 -24.06 -22.54 8.00
C TYR A 571 -24.57 -23.87 8.56
N GLY A 572 -25.32 -24.61 7.74
CA GLY A 572 -25.82 -25.94 8.08
C GLY A 572 -24.77 -27.02 7.90
N LYS A 573 -25.21 -28.28 7.92
CA LYS A 573 -24.50 -29.41 7.32
C LYS A 573 -24.75 -29.45 5.81
N MET A 574 -25.98 -29.09 5.40
CA MET A 574 -26.37 -28.74 4.04
C MET A 574 -26.85 -27.28 4.07
N GLY A 575 -26.58 -26.50 3.01
CA GLY A 575 -27.03 -25.11 2.88
C GLY A 575 -26.91 -24.26 4.17
N SER A 576 -28.05 -23.83 4.71
CA SER A 576 -28.12 -23.14 6.01
C SER A 576 -28.69 -24.02 7.13
N GLY A 577 -28.44 -23.61 8.37
CA GLY A 577 -29.04 -24.22 9.56
C GLY A 577 -29.30 -23.16 10.63
N LEU A 578 -29.65 -23.61 11.84
CA LEU A 578 -29.87 -22.71 12.97
C LEU A 578 -28.87 -22.95 14.10
N ASN A 579 -28.37 -21.85 14.67
CA ASN A 579 -27.53 -21.80 15.85
C ASN A 579 -28.40 -21.51 17.09
N PHE A 580 -28.23 -22.32 18.12
CA PHE A 580 -28.91 -22.21 19.41
C PHE A 580 -27.85 -21.89 20.48
N ASP A 581 -28.07 -20.82 21.24
CA ASP A 581 -27.08 -20.18 22.11
C ASP A 581 -26.88 -20.85 23.49
N GLY A 582 -27.81 -21.72 23.90
CA GLY A 582 -27.86 -22.36 25.21
C GLY A 582 -28.59 -21.56 26.30
N ILE A 583 -29.40 -20.56 25.94
CA ILE A 583 -30.14 -19.69 26.87
C ILE A 583 -31.65 -19.82 26.69
N ASN A 584 -32.21 -19.44 25.53
CA ASN A 584 -33.67 -19.41 25.33
C ASN A 584 -34.14 -19.72 23.90
N ASP A 585 -33.25 -20.24 23.06
CA ASP A 585 -33.48 -20.49 21.64
C ASP A 585 -34.27 -21.78 21.37
N TYR A 586 -35.29 -21.72 20.51
CA TYR A 586 -36.03 -22.88 20.02
C TYR A 586 -36.84 -22.61 18.75
N ILE A 587 -37.21 -23.70 18.06
CA ILE A 587 -38.28 -23.72 17.06
C ILE A 587 -39.50 -24.36 17.72
N ASP A 588 -40.66 -23.73 17.62
CA ASP A 588 -41.95 -24.26 18.12
C ASP A 588 -42.86 -24.69 16.96
N ALA A 589 -43.06 -26.00 16.81
CA ALA A 589 -43.95 -26.59 15.79
C ALA A 589 -45.38 -26.82 16.29
N GLY A 590 -45.66 -26.48 17.55
CA GLY A 590 -46.98 -26.60 18.17
C GLY A 590 -47.35 -28.01 18.66
N ASN A 591 -48.53 -28.10 19.28
CA ASN A 591 -49.21 -29.35 19.62
C ASN A 591 -50.17 -29.73 18.49
N LYS A 592 -49.61 -30.18 17.37
CA LYS A 592 -50.38 -30.70 16.22
C LYS A 592 -50.66 -32.21 16.42
N ALA A 593 -51.70 -32.72 15.76
CA ALA A 593 -52.13 -34.12 15.88
C ALA A 593 -51.03 -35.10 15.43
N ASP A 594 -50.28 -34.73 14.41
CA ASP A 594 -49.22 -35.53 13.81
C ASP A 594 -48.08 -35.84 14.79
N PHE A 595 -47.82 -34.95 15.76
CA PHE A 595 -46.87 -35.14 16.85
C PHE A 595 -47.44 -35.87 18.07
N GLN A 596 -48.68 -36.39 18.02
CA GLN A 596 -49.31 -37.16 19.12
C GLN A 596 -49.00 -38.65 19.00
N ILE A 597 -47.76 -38.98 18.64
CA ILE A 597 -47.30 -40.34 18.37
C ILE A 597 -47.26 -41.14 19.68
N THR A 598 -47.96 -42.28 19.72
CA THR A 598 -47.96 -43.22 20.87
C THR A 598 -47.32 -44.57 20.56
N GLY A 599 -47.10 -44.88 19.28
CA GLY A 599 -46.53 -46.14 18.78
C GLY A 599 -45.13 -45.97 18.20
N ALA A 600 -44.89 -46.59 17.03
CA ALA A 600 -43.61 -46.53 16.36
C ALA A 600 -43.19 -45.10 15.98
N ILE A 601 -41.89 -44.83 16.02
CA ILE A 601 -41.32 -43.51 15.74
C ILE A 601 -39.89 -43.63 15.22
N SER A 602 -39.50 -42.72 14.33
CA SER A 602 -38.10 -42.38 14.08
C SER A 602 -37.92 -40.88 14.14
N MET A 603 -36.78 -40.42 14.64
CA MET A 603 -36.37 -39.01 14.58
C MET A 603 -34.90 -38.94 14.21
N GLU A 604 -34.56 -38.00 13.35
CA GLU A 604 -33.18 -37.78 12.94
C GLU A 604 -32.89 -36.33 12.60
N GLY A 605 -31.61 -36.01 12.49
CA GLY A 605 -31.13 -34.72 12.03
C GLY A 605 -29.62 -34.61 12.14
N TRP A 606 -29.06 -33.59 11.49
CA TRP A 606 -27.66 -33.24 11.63
C TRP A 606 -27.49 -32.29 12.82
N ILE A 607 -26.52 -32.60 13.69
CA ILE A 607 -26.33 -31.88 14.95
C ILE A 607 -24.84 -31.70 15.23
N LYS A 608 -24.47 -30.49 15.64
CA LYS A 608 -23.13 -30.12 16.09
C LYS A 608 -23.21 -29.50 17.49
N ILE A 609 -22.64 -30.16 18.49
CA ILE A 609 -22.70 -29.70 19.89
C ILE A 609 -21.58 -28.68 20.15
N ASN A 610 -21.95 -27.40 20.10
CA ASN A 610 -21.01 -26.27 20.22
C ASN A 610 -20.34 -26.17 21.60
N ASP A 611 -20.98 -26.70 22.64
CA ASP A 611 -20.43 -26.72 23.99
C ASP A 611 -20.76 -28.03 24.69
N LEU A 612 -19.81 -28.96 24.68
CA LEU A 612 -19.92 -30.27 25.31
C LEU A 612 -20.14 -30.22 26.83
N SER A 613 -19.99 -29.06 27.49
CA SER A 613 -20.25 -28.87 28.92
C SER A 613 -21.73 -28.56 29.24
N VAL A 614 -22.54 -28.20 28.23
CA VAL A 614 -23.96 -27.89 28.39
C VAL A 614 -24.84 -29.12 28.13
N THR A 615 -25.85 -29.34 28.97
CA THR A 615 -26.87 -30.37 28.75
C THR A 615 -27.99 -29.78 27.91
N SER A 616 -28.32 -30.42 26.79
CA SER A 616 -29.10 -29.81 25.71
C SER A 616 -30.23 -30.73 25.25
N SER A 617 -31.45 -30.20 25.16
CA SER A 617 -32.58 -30.90 24.54
C SER A 617 -32.61 -30.58 23.06
N LEU A 618 -32.45 -31.60 22.21
CA LEU A 618 -32.18 -31.40 20.79
C LEU A 618 -33.49 -31.27 20.01
N PHE A 619 -34.37 -32.27 20.10
CA PHE A 619 -35.74 -32.17 19.61
C PHE A 619 -36.67 -33.24 20.20
N GLY A 620 -37.97 -32.93 20.26
CA GLY A 620 -38.99 -33.80 20.83
C GLY A 620 -40.18 -33.07 21.44
N ARG A 621 -40.92 -33.78 22.29
CA ARG A 621 -42.14 -33.34 22.97
C ARG A 621 -42.30 -34.01 24.34
N GLY A 622 -42.51 -33.22 25.40
CA GLY A 622 -42.75 -33.71 26.77
C GLY A 622 -41.53 -33.62 27.69
N HIS A 623 -41.71 -33.91 28.98
CA HIS A 623 -40.69 -33.69 30.02
C HIS A 623 -40.90 -34.53 31.29
N GLY A 624 -40.53 -35.81 31.24
CA GLY A 624 -40.49 -36.68 32.43
C GLY A 624 -41.79 -37.40 32.76
N LEU A 625 -41.82 -38.00 33.97
CA LEU A 625 -42.84 -38.96 34.42
C LEU A 625 -44.13 -38.37 35.03
N SER A 626 -44.18 -37.04 35.20
CA SER A 626 -45.35 -36.38 35.79
C SER A 626 -46.58 -36.54 34.90
N SER A 627 -47.76 -36.70 35.50
CA SER A 627 -49.02 -36.79 34.75
C SER A 627 -49.22 -35.56 33.86
N GLY A 628 -49.27 -35.76 32.54
CA GLY A 628 -49.30 -34.69 31.54
C GLY A 628 -47.98 -34.46 30.78
N ASN A 629 -46.85 -35.00 31.26
CA ASN A 629 -45.52 -34.73 30.70
C ASN A 629 -44.94 -35.88 29.85
N ASN A 630 -45.55 -37.05 29.90
CA ASN A 630 -45.04 -38.29 29.32
C ASN A 630 -45.06 -38.26 27.78
N GLY A 631 -43.91 -38.07 27.12
CA GLY A 631 -43.77 -38.05 25.66
C GLY A 631 -42.45 -38.68 25.17
N TYR A 632 -41.78 -38.05 24.21
CA TYR A 632 -40.53 -38.53 23.60
C TYR A 632 -39.54 -37.38 23.36
N PHE A 633 -38.24 -37.59 23.61
CA PHE A 633 -37.21 -36.57 23.39
C PHE A 633 -35.84 -37.17 23.08
N LEU A 634 -35.07 -36.47 22.23
CA LEU A 634 -33.64 -36.66 22.05
C LEU A 634 -32.86 -35.58 22.83
N SER A 635 -31.87 -35.98 23.62
CA SER A 635 -31.09 -35.04 24.45
C SER A 635 -29.62 -35.44 24.55
N TYR A 636 -28.74 -34.43 24.65
CA TYR A 636 -27.33 -34.59 24.98
C TYR A 636 -27.09 -34.24 26.46
N TYR A 637 -26.39 -35.12 27.19
CA TYR A 637 -26.05 -34.96 28.60
C TYR A 637 -24.54 -34.79 28.79
N ALA A 638 -24.12 -33.57 29.15
CA ALA A 638 -22.71 -33.16 29.25
C ALA A 638 -21.87 -34.01 30.22
N SER A 639 -22.41 -34.36 31.39
CA SER A 639 -21.68 -35.06 32.47
C SER A 639 -21.10 -36.41 32.07
N THR A 640 -21.60 -37.02 31.00
CA THR A 640 -21.16 -38.32 30.46
C THR A 640 -20.98 -38.30 28.94
N LYS A 641 -21.05 -37.12 28.33
CA LYS A 641 -21.05 -36.91 26.86
C LYS A 641 -22.01 -37.85 26.13
N SER A 642 -23.20 -38.03 26.69
CA SER A 642 -24.14 -39.08 26.28
C SER A 642 -25.28 -38.54 25.43
N LEU A 643 -25.67 -39.27 24.38
CA LEU A 643 -26.99 -39.12 23.76
C LEU A 643 -28.01 -40.01 24.46
N TYR A 644 -29.20 -39.46 24.70
CA TYR A 644 -30.36 -40.12 25.29
C TYR A 644 -31.56 -39.98 24.37
N PHE A 645 -32.15 -41.12 23.98
CA PHE A 645 -33.49 -41.20 23.40
C PHE A 645 -34.47 -41.72 24.46
N ASP A 646 -35.16 -40.76 25.07
CA ASP A 646 -36.14 -41.00 26.12
C ASP A 646 -37.55 -41.12 25.53
N THR A 647 -38.29 -42.14 25.95
CA THR A 647 -39.72 -42.31 25.65
C THR A 647 -40.45 -42.68 26.94
N TYR A 648 -41.56 -42.02 27.24
CA TYR A 648 -42.29 -42.18 28.49
C TYR A 648 -43.69 -42.74 28.23
N SER A 649 -44.07 -43.81 28.93
CA SER A 649 -45.48 -44.16 29.12
C SER A 649 -46.08 -43.32 30.27
N THR A 650 -47.36 -43.50 30.58
CA THR A 650 -48.00 -42.83 31.74
C THR A 650 -47.41 -43.20 33.10
N THR A 651 -46.57 -44.24 33.18
CA THR A 651 -46.00 -44.77 34.44
C THR A 651 -44.52 -45.14 34.38
N THR A 652 -43.92 -45.23 33.19
CA THR A 652 -42.58 -45.81 32.99
C THR A 652 -41.72 -44.98 32.04
N ARG A 653 -40.47 -44.71 32.42
CA ARG A 653 -39.46 -44.08 31.57
C ARG A 653 -38.65 -45.17 30.88
N ASP A 654 -38.64 -45.15 29.55
CA ASP A 654 -37.77 -45.98 28.75
C ASP A 654 -36.67 -45.14 28.06
N ALA A 655 -35.46 -45.20 28.61
CA ALA A 655 -34.29 -44.53 28.05
C ALA A 655 -33.42 -45.51 27.23
N LEU A 656 -33.12 -45.19 25.96
CA LEU A 656 -31.96 -45.76 25.25
C LEU A 656 -30.87 -44.69 25.27
N TYR A 657 -29.64 -45.04 25.64
CA TYR A 657 -28.54 -44.09 25.68
C TYR A 657 -27.23 -44.69 25.20
N ARG A 658 -26.32 -43.82 24.77
CA ARG A 658 -24.93 -44.15 24.43
C ARG A 658 -24.02 -43.15 25.14
N ALA A 659 -23.12 -43.65 26.00
CA ALA A 659 -22.11 -42.83 26.66
C ALA A 659 -20.93 -42.54 25.72
N ASN A 660 -20.32 -41.37 25.85
CA ASN A 660 -19.33 -40.84 24.90
C ASN A 660 -19.81 -40.95 23.45
N ALA A 661 -21.07 -40.55 23.21
CA ALA A 661 -21.70 -40.59 21.89
C ALA A 661 -21.17 -39.49 20.98
N ILE A 662 -21.12 -38.26 21.49
CA ILE A 662 -20.57 -37.08 20.82
C ILE A 662 -19.49 -36.53 21.73
N ILE A 663 -18.24 -36.54 21.26
CA ILE A 663 -17.06 -36.22 22.09
C ILE A 663 -16.25 -35.03 21.61
N ASP A 664 -16.56 -34.52 20.42
CA ASP A 664 -15.97 -33.37 19.75
C ASP A 664 -17.04 -32.32 19.41
N ASN A 665 -16.69 -31.32 18.59
CA ASN A 665 -17.59 -30.28 18.09
C ASN A 665 -17.73 -30.37 16.57
N ASN A 666 -17.98 -31.56 16.04
CA ASN A 666 -18.25 -31.79 14.62
C ASN A 666 -19.75 -31.99 14.35
N TRP A 667 -20.15 -31.90 13.08
CA TRP A 667 -21.48 -32.31 12.64
C TRP A 667 -21.58 -33.84 12.63
N HIS A 668 -22.60 -34.37 13.30
CA HIS A 668 -22.95 -35.79 13.25
C HIS A 668 -24.40 -35.97 12.80
N HIS A 669 -24.67 -37.01 12.01
CA HIS A 669 -26.04 -37.43 11.72
C HIS A 669 -26.51 -38.34 12.85
N ILE A 670 -27.53 -37.93 13.59
CA ILE A 670 -28.05 -38.70 14.72
C ILE A 670 -29.46 -39.16 14.39
N ALA A 671 -29.66 -40.48 14.31
CA ALA A 671 -30.97 -41.08 14.04
C ALA A 671 -31.35 -42.05 15.16
N VAL A 672 -32.60 -42.01 15.60
CA VAL A 672 -33.14 -42.89 16.65
C VAL A 672 -34.47 -43.48 16.23
N THR A 673 -34.67 -44.77 16.48
CA THR A 673 -35.89 -45.49 16.07
C THR A 673 -36.48 -46.32 17.20
N TRP A 674 -37.80 -46.46 17.21
CA TRP A 674 -38.53 -47.44 18.00
C TRP A 674 -39.67 -48.04 17.18
N ASP A 675 -39.77 -49.37 17.16
CA ASP A 675 -40.80 -50.11 16.41
C ASP A 675 -42.21 -50.07 17.04
N GLY A 676 -42.39 -49.34 18.15
CA GLY A 676 -43.66 -49.24 18.85
C GLY A 676 -44.00 -50.45 19.73
N THR A 677 -43.07 -51.41 19.89
CA THR A 677 -43.31 -52.68 20.59
C THR A 677 -42.26 -52.97 21.65
N THR A 678 -42.48 -54.05 22.41
CA THR A 678 -41.51 -54.65 23.34
C THR A 678 -40.67 -55.75 22.67
N SER A 679 -40.49 -55.72 21.35
CA SER A 679 -39.66 -56.67 20.62
C SER A 679 -38.18 -56.60 21.04
N SER A 680 -37.46 -57.71 20.86
CA SER A 680 -36.02 -57.77 21.12
C SER A 680 -35.27 -56.79 20.21
N ASN A 681 -34.58 -55.80 20.81
CA ASN A 681 -33.86 -54.74 20.09
C ASN A 681 -34.74 -53.83 19.21
N GLY A 682 -36.05 -53.72 19.52
CA GLY A 682 -36.99 -52.85 18.82
C GLY A 682 -36.70 -51.34 18.92
N LYS A 683 -35.81 -50.92 19.83
CA LYS A 683 -35.37 -49.51 19.99
C LYS A 683 -33.87 -49.37 19.68
N LYS A 684 -33.50 -48.44 18.80
CA LYS A 684 -32.15 -48.30 18.23
C LYS A 684 -31.70 -46.84 18.13
N MET A 685 -30.38 -46.65 18.08
CA MET A 685 -29.71 -45.36 17.91
C MET A 685 -28.52 -45.54 16.97
N TYR A 686 -28.42 -44.63 16.00
CA TYR A 686 -27.39 -44.58 14.97
C TYR A 686 -26.68 -43.23 15.04
N ILE A 687 -25.38 -43.23 14.79
CA ILE A 687 -24.56 -42.03 14.60
C ILE A 687 -23.79 -42.23 13.30
N ASP A 688 -23.87 -41.25 12.40
CA ASP A 688 -23.23 -41.26 11.08
C ASP A 688 -23.56 -42.53 10.28
N GLY A 689 -24.85 -42.90 10.29
CA GLY A 689 -25.39 -44.10 9.65
C GLY A 689 -25.08 -45.43 10.38
N VAL A 690 -24.17 -45.44 11.37
CA VAL A 690 -23.72 -46.66 12.07
C VAL A 690 -24.56 -46.91 13.33
N LEU A 691 -25.05 -48.14 13.52
CA LEU A 691 -25.78 -48.56 14.72
C LEU A 691 -24.86 -48.57 15.96
N VAL A 692 -25.07 -47.64 16.90
CA VAL A 692 -24.22 -47.48 18.10
C VAL A 692 -24.86 -48.01 19.39
N ALA A 693 -26.19 -48.10 19.46
CA ALA A 693 -26.88 -48.68 20.61
C ALA A 693 -28.25 -49.27 20.21
N GLN A 694 -28.67 -50.32 20.91
CA GLN A 694 -30.01 -50.92 20.77
C GLN A 694 -30.45 -51.57 22.08
N LYS A 695 -31.77 -51.68 22.29
CA LYS A 695 -32.34 -52.47 23.39
C LYS A 695 -33.79 -52.90 23.11
N THR A 696 -34.27 -53.86 23.88
CA THR A 696 -35.70 -54.14 24.06
C THR A 696 -36.37 -52.98 24.82
N SER A 697 -37.48 -52.46 24.30
CA SER A 697 -38.25 -51.41 25.01
C SER A 697 -38.94 -51.96 26.26
N SER A 698 -38.96 -51.19 27.36
CA SER A 698 -39.73 -51.53 28.56
C SER A 698 -41.18 -51.02 28.53
N ILE A 699 -41.59 -50.33 27.46
CA ILE A 699 -42.95 -49.81 27.25
C ILE A 699 -43.54 -50.35 25.94
N ALA A 700 -44.87 -50.53 25.92
CA ALA A 700 -45.63 -50.95 24.74
C ALA A 700 -46.42 -49.79 24.08
N SER A 701 -46.37 -48.59 24.67
CA SER A 701 -47.02 -47.38 24.19
C SER A 701 -46.45 -46.17 24.94
N MET A 702 -46.25 -45.04 24.24
CA MET A 702 -45.91 -43.75 24.84
C MET A 702 -47.16 -43.01 25.31
N GLY A 703 -46.98 -42.08 26.26
CA GLY A 703 -47.99 -41.10 26.61
C GLY A 703 -48.18 -40.06 25.50
N ASN A 704 -49.32 -39.36 25.54
CA ASN A 704 -49.61 -38.22 24.68
C ASN A 704 -49.75 -36.96 25.56
N PRO A 705 -48.69 -36.14 25.71
CA PRO A 705 -48.68 -34.99 26.60
C PRO A 705 -49.20 -33.73 25.88
N SER A 706 -49.78 -32.76 26.58
CA SER A 706 -50.35 -31.55 25.95
C SER A 706 -49.32 -30.50 25.48
N TYR A 707 -48.03 -30.83 25.55
CA TYR A 707 -46.93 -29.96 25.13
C TYR A 707 -46.74 -29.87 23.61
N ASN A 708 -46.08 -28.80 23.16
CA ASN A 708 -45.65 -28.63 21.77
C ASN A 708 -44.44 -29.50 21.44
N PHE A 709 -44.30 -29.89 20.17
CA PHE A 709 -43.03 -30.37 19.63
C PHE A 709 -42.08 -29.19 19.42
N ARG A 710 -40.81 -29.35 19.82
CA ARG A 710 -39.78 -28.32 19.74
C ARG A 710 -38.45 -28.86 19.25
N ILE A 711 -37.67 -27.98 18.63
CA ILE A 711 -36.26 -28.16 18.30
C ILE A 711 -35.46 -27.11 19.09
N GLY A 712 -34.33 -27.48 19.68
CA GLY A 712 -33.45 -26.58 20.42
C GLY A 712 -33.78 -26.38 21.91
N MET A 713 -34.95 -26.81 22.40
CA MET A 713 -35.28 -26.72 23.83
C MET A 713 -36.38 -27.72 24.20
N ASP A 714 -36.44 -28.11 25.48
CA ASP A 714 -37.55 -28.92 25.99
C ASP A 714 -38.85 -28.12 26.20
N SER A 715 -39.92 -28.87 26.47
CA SER A 715 -41.26 -28.30 26.62
C SER A 715 -41.49 -27.54 27.94
N THR A 716 -40.51 -27.51 28.85
CA THR A 716 -40.54 -26.77 30.13
C THR A 716 -39.58 -25.58 30.18
N ASN A 717 -38.72 -25.41 29.16
CA ASN A 717 -37.67 -24.39 29.08
C ASN A 717 -36.48 -24.62 30.06
N ASP A 718 -36.25 -25.85 30.52
CA ASP A 718 -35.23 -26.16 31.54
C ASP A 718 -33.86 -26.50 30.95
N ARG A 719 -33.81 -26.96 29.68
CA ARG A 719 -32.58 -27.48 29.03
C ARG A 719 -32.44 -26.98 27.60
N PRO A 720 -32.11 -25.69 27.39
CA PRO A 720 -31.84 -25.12 26.07
C PRO A 720 -30.62 -25.78 25.40
N ALA A 721 -30.62 -25.83 24.07
CA ALA A 721 -29.55 -26.39 23.27
C ALA A 721 -28.44 -25.36 23.03
N LYS A 722 -27.19 -25.79 23.17
CA LYS A 722 -26.02 -25.02 22.72
C LYS A 722 -25.36 -25.75 21.55
N ALA A 723 -25.97 -25.63 20.38
CA ALA A 723 -25.71 -26.48 19.22
C ALA A 723 -26.02 -25.75 17.90
N ASN A 724 -25.46 -26.24 16.79
CA ASN A 724 -26.08 -26.05 15.47
C ASN A 724 -26.93 -27.29 15.17
N ILE A 725 -28.11 -27.09 14.59
CA ILE A 725 -29.03 -28.16 14.20
C ILE A 725 -29.48 -27.88 12.76
N ASP A 726 -29.59 -28.95 11.98
CA ASP A 726 -29.90 -28.93 10.55
C ASP A 726 -30.66 -30.20 10.10
N GLU A 727 -31.41 -30.12 8.99
CA GLU A 727 -32.07 -31.24 8.29
C GLU A 727 -32.82 -32.23 9.22
N VAL A 728 -33.72 -31.70 10.05
CA VAL A 728 -34.45 -32.48 11.06
C VAL A 728 -35.68 -33.17 10.46
N LYS A 729 -35.76 -34.50 10.61
CA LYS A 729 -36.88 -35.32 10.13
C LYS A 729 -37.51 -36.14 11.26
N ILE A 730 -38.82 -36.40 11.15
CA ILE A 730 -39.58 -37.24 12.08
C ILE A 730 -40.58 -38.11 11.33
N TYR A 731 -40.68 -39.39 11.73
CA TYR A 731 -41.51 -40.40 11.09
C TYR A 731 -42.37 -41.14 12.14
N ASN A 732 -43.58 -41.57 11.77
CA ASN A 732 -44.47 -42.38 12.62
C ASN A 732 -44.25 -43.91 12.49
N ARG A 733 -43.09 -44.32 11.97
CA ARG A 733 -42.61 -45.71 11.86
C ARG A 733 -41.15 -45.82 12.28
N ALA A 734 -40.67 -47.04 12.52
CA ALA A 734 -39.24 -47.32 12.57
C ALA A 734 -38.64 -47.35 11.15
N LEU A 735 -37.62 -46.53 10.90
CA LEU A 735 -36.79 -46.61 9.70
C LEU A 735 -35.91 -47.87 9.73
N LEU A 736 -35.65 -48.43 8.54
CA LEU A 736 -34.67 -49.47 8.30
C LEU A 736 -33.25 -48.89 8.33
N ALA A 737 -32.26 -49.72 8.66
CA ALA A 737 -30.86 -49.29 8.62
C ALA A 737 -30.40 -48.88 7.20
N SER A 738 -31.04 -49.41 6.15
CA SER A 738 -30.82 -49.03 4.75
C SER A 738 -31.42 -47.67 4.38
N GLU A 739 -32.41 -47.19 5.13
CA GLU A 739 -32.99 -45.85 4.97
C GLU A 739 -32.11 -44.85 5.72
N ILE A 740 -31.78 -45.12 6.99
CA ILE A 740 -30.91 -44.26 7.81
C ILE A 740 -29.51 -44.07 7.19
N ILE A 741 -28.94 -45.10 6.56
CA ILE A 741 -27.68 -44.94 5.81
C ILE A 741 -27.91 -44.18 4.50
N ALA A 742 -29.10 -44.21 3.89
CA ALA A 742 -29.43 -43.41 2.73
C ALA A 742 -29.66 -41.95 3.10
N ASP A 743 -30.33 -41.63 4.21
CA ASP A 743 -30.51 -40.26 4.73
C ASP A 743 -29.17 -39.65 5.23
N TYR A 744 -28.32 -40.46 5.91
CA TYR A 744 -26.93 -40.08 6.15
C TYR A 744 -26.18 -39.85 4.84
N ASN A 745 -26.31 -40.75 3.88
CA ASN A 745 -25.62 -40.62 2.60
C ASN A 745 -26.13 -39.41 1.81
N ASP A 746 -27.42 -39.07 1.81
CA ASP A 746 -27.99 -37.86 1.19
C ASP A 746 -27.32 -36.61 1.79
N GLY A 747 -27.16 -36.56 3.12
CA GLY A 747 -26.36 -35.55 3.83
C GLY A 747 -24.83 -35.63 3.66
N THR A 748 -24.31 -36.56 2.84
CA THR A 748 -22.87 -36.67 2.49
C THR A 748 -22.60 -36.75 0.98
N ILE A 749 -23.62 -36.95 0.14
CA ILE A 749 -23.56 -36.87 -1.32
C ILE A 749 -23.62 -35.39 -1.68
N ASP A 750 -22.55 -34.70 -1.34
CA ASP A 750 -22.17 -33.51 -2.07
C ASP A 750 -21.59 -33.94 -3.43
N THR A 751 -22.48 -34.14 -4.40
CA THR A 751 -22.14 -34.00 -5.81
C THR A 751 -22.78 -32.72 -6.33
N ALA A 752 -22.09 -31.60 -6.07
CA ALA A 752 -22.42 -30.27 -6.55
C ALA A 752 -23.52 -29.51 -5.76
N VAL A 753 -23.32 -29.35 -4.44
CA VAL A 753 -23.13 -27.96 -4.00
C VAL A 753 -21.79 -27.53 -4.62
N PRO A 754 -21.65 -26.33 -5.23
CA PRO A 754 -20.32 -25.86 -5.57
C PRO A 754 -19.48 -26.00 -4.31
N ALA A 755 -18.29 -26.59 -4.43
CA ALA A 755 -17.30 -26.33 -3.41
C ALA A 755 -17.20 -24.80 -3.35
N ILE A 756 -17.64 -24.21 -2.23
CA ILE A 756 -16.81 -23.18 -1.65
C ILE A 756 -15.55 -23.96 -1.25
N GLU A 757 -14.67 -24.12 -2.24
CA GLU A 757 -13.32 -24.68 -2.14
C GLU A 757 -12.79 -24.26 -0.78
N PRO A 758 -12.47 -25.18 0.14
CA PRO A 758 -12.47 -24.94 1.59
C PRO A 758 -11.67 -23.69 1.94
N ASP A 759 -12.41 -22.57 2.03
CA ASP A 759 -11.98 -21.25 1.53
C ASP A 759 -10.54 -21.22 0.98
N THR A 760 -10.27 -21.71 -0.23
CA THR A 760 -8.86 -21.78 -0.70
C THR A 760 -8.35 -20.43 -1.24
N THR A 761 -9.25 -19.46 -1.35
CA THR A 761 -8.94 -18.07 -1.63
C THR A 761 -8.19 -17.49 -0.44
N ILE A 762 -6.91 -17.14 -0.65
CA ILE A 762 -6.24 -16.25 0.31
C ILE A 762 -6.97 -14.90 0.28
N PRO A 763 -7.25 -14.27 1.43
CA PRO A 763 -7.95 -12.99 1.45
C PRO A 763 -7.21 -11.95 0.60
N THR A 764 -7.87 -11.35 -0.38
CA THR A 764 -7.24 -10.40 -1.30
C THR A 764 -6.88 -9.14 -0.54
N ILE A 765 -5.58 -8.92 -0.31
CA ILE A 765 -5.11 -7.71 0.35
C ILE A 765 -5.05 -6.56 -0.65
N PHE A 766 -5.82 -5.50 -0.40
CA PHE A 766 -5.79 -4.25 -1.17
C PHE A 766 -5.77 -3.02 -0.25
N SER A 767 -5.63 -1.83 -0.86
CA SER A 767 -5.56 -0.53 -0.16
C SER A 767 -4.48 -0.45 0.95
N ILE A 768 -3.39 -1.23 0.80
CA ILE A 768 -2.22 -1.20 1.69
C ILE A 768 -1.65 0.22 1.70
N ARG A 769 -1.58 0.82 2.87
CA ARG A 769 -1.05 2.16 3.06
C ARG A 769 -0.33 2.30 4.39
N SER A 770 0.85 2.90 4.33
CA SER A 770 1.57 3.43 5.49
C SER A 770 1.10 4.85 5.79
N SER A 771 0.60 5.09 6.99
CA SER A 771 0.10 6.37 7.50
C SER A 771 0.69 6.67 8.88
N SER A 772 0.48 7.89 9.40
CA SER A 772 1.03 8.33 10.71
C SER A 772 2.53 8.08 10.87
N ILE A 773 3.28 8.25 9.78
CA ILE A 773 4.72 7.96 9.70
C ILE A 773 5.50 9.08 10.39
N THR A 774 5.99 8.80 11.59
CA THR A 774 6.84 9.68 12.37
C THR A 774 8.20 9.03 12.62
N SER A 775 9.08 9.75 13.32
CA SER A 775 10.00 9.08 14.23
C SER A 775 9.41 9.18 15.64
N PRO A 776 9.00 8.07 16.31
CA PRO A 776 9.42 6.69 16.06
C PRO A 776 8.31 5.73 15.61
N THR A 777 7.18 6.20 15.07
CA THR A 777 5.98 5.36 14.80
C THR A 777 5.63 5.23 13.31
N ALA A 778 4.96 4.13 12.96
CA ALA A 778 4.18 4.04 11.73
C ALA A 778 2.89 3.26 11.99
N THR A 779 1.83 3.60 11.25
CA THR A 779 0.60 2.83 11.18
C THR A 779 0.48 2.25 9.80
N ILE A 780 0.35 0.93 9.69
CA ILE A 780 0.07 0.25 8.43
C ILE A 780 -1.39 -0.16 8.46
N SER A 781 -2.13 0.20 7.43
CA SER A 781 -3.55 -0.18 7.28
C SER A 781 -3.82 -0.74 5.90
N TRP A 782 -4.74 -1.68 5.83
CA TRP A 782 -5.13 -2.37 4.60
C TRP A 782 -6.58 -2.85 4.74
N THR A 783 -7.16 -3.29 3.64
CA THR A 783 -8.47 -3.94 3.62
C THR A 783 -8.34 -5.29 2.93
N THR A 784 -9.25 -6.17 3.29
CA THR A 784 -9.46 -7.48 2.66
C THR A 784 -10.90 -7.54 2.15
N ASP A 785 -11.14 -8.40 1.16
CA ASP A 785 -12.47 -8.70 0.63
C ASP A 785 -13.32 -9.52 1.61
N GLU A 786 -12.70 -10.15 2.60
CA GLU A 786 -13.35 -10.98 3.61
C GLU A 786 -12.76 -10.84 5.03
N SER A 787 -13.40 -11.45 6.04
CA SER A 787 -13.03 -11.21 7.44
C SER A 787 -11.82 -12.04 7.88
N SER A 788 -10.71 -11.36 8.19
CA SER A 788 -9.40 -11.98 8.47
C SER A 788 -8.67 -11.35 9.67
N ASP A 789 -7.61 -12.00 10.14
CA ASP A 789 -6.73 -11.54 11.22
C ASP A 789 -5.75 -10.44 10.77
N THR A 790 -5.00 -9.87 11.72
CA THR A 790 -4.17 -8.68 11.49
C THR A 790 -2.74 -8.86 12.03
N GLN A 791 -1.73 -8.81 11.16
CA GLN A 791 -0.31 -8.74 11.53
C GLN A 791 0.54 -7.99 10.47
N VAL A 792 1.64 -7.37 10.90
CA VAL A 792 2.65 -6.75 10.02
C VAL A 792 4.04 -7.30 10.33
N GLU A 793 4.83 -7.56 9.29
CA GLU A 793 6.28 -7.78 9.37
C GLU A 793 7.00 -6.56 8.80
N TYR A 794 8.01 -6.03 9.49
CA TYR A 794 8.73 -4.83 9.08
C TYR A 794 10.21 -4.84 9.49
N GLY A 795 11.05 -4.06 8.78
CA GLY A 795 12.47 -3.90 9.09
C GLY A 795 13.23 -3.03 8.10
N ILE A 796 14.53 -2.83 8.30
CA ILE A 796 15.38 -1.99 7.44
C ILE A 796 15.86 -2.70 6.16
N THR A 797 15.40 -3.93 5.91
CA THR A 797 15.62 -4.72 4.69
C THR A 797 14.39 -5.59 4.41
N THR A 798 14.29 -6.16 3.21
CA THR A 798 13.26 -7.13 2.81
C THR A 798 13.28 -8.45 3.59
N SER A 799 14.22 -8.65 4.52
CA SER A 799 14.16 -9.74 5.50
C SER A 799 13.23 -9.45 6.69
N TYR A 800 12.80 -8.18 6.84
CA TYR A 800 11.98 -7.65 7.92
C TYR A 800 12.60 -7.86 9.32
N GLY A 801 12.56 -9.08 9.86
CA GLY A 801 13.19 -9.41 11.15
C GLY A 801 12.45 -8.92 12.40
N ILE A 802 11.40 -8.11 12.25
CA ILE A 802 10.47 -7.74 13.32
C ILE A 802 9.04 -8.01 12.86
N SER A 803 8.20 -8.49 13.78
CA SER A 803 6.76 -8.70 13.58
C SER A 803 5.98 -8.00 14.68
N THR A 804 4.78 -7.52 14.35
CA THR A 804 3.82 -7.07 15.36
C THR A 804 3.17 -8.26 16.05
N GLU A 805 2.59 -8.03 17.23
CA GLU A 805 1.67 -9.01 17.83
C GLU A 805 0.53 -9.33 16.85
N LEU A 806 0.06 -10.58 16.88
CA LEU A 806 -1.04 -11.05 16.05
C LEU A 806 -2.36 -10.69 16.71
N ASN A 807 -3.17 -9.87 16.05
CA ASN A 807 -4.55 -9.63 16.48
C ASN A 807 -5.49 -10.60 15.75
N THR A 808 -6.00 -11.59 16.47
CA THR A 808 -6.88 -12.66 15.97
C THR A 808 -8.35 -12.25 15.83
N SER A 809 -8.68 -10.97 15.99
CA SER A 809 -10.04 -10.46 15.78
C SER A 809 -10.31 -10.34 14.28
N LEU A 810 -11.28 -11.09 13.77
CA LEU A 810 -11.58 -11.13 12.34
C LEU A 810 -12.37 -9.89 11.89
N GLY A 811 -11.97 -9.31 10.76
CA GLY A 811 -12.69 -8.22 10.09
C GLY A 811 -12.07 -7.89 8.72
N THR A 812 -12.71 -7.01 7.95
CA THR A 812 -12.29 -6.63 6.57
C THR A 812 -11.44 -5.35 6.51
N SER A 813 -11.25 -4.68 7.66
CA SER A 813 -10.52 -3.42 7.77
C SER A 813 -9.47 -3.52 8.87
N HIS A 814 -8.21 -3.41 8.47
CA HIS A 814 -7.06 -3.70 9.31
C HIS A 814 -6.23 -2.44 9.55
N SER A 815 -5.69 -2.32 10.75
CA SER A 815 -4.77 -1.25 11.11
C SER A 815 -3.87 -1.71 12.25
N GLN A 816 -2.57 -1.55 12.06
CA GLN A 816 -1.55 -1.92 13.03
C GLN A 816 -0.54 -0.79 13.18
N THR A 817 -0.47 -0.23 14.39
CA THR A 817 0.55 0.78 14.75
C THR A 817 1.70 0.10 15.48
N PHE A 818 2.93 0.47 15.13
CA PHE A 818 4.15 0.03 15.81
C PHE A 818 5.13 1.21 16.00
N SER A 819 6.06 1.05 16.92
CA SER A 819 6.95 2.10 17.41
C SER A 819 8.40 1.60 17.58
N GLY A 820 9.32 2.50 17.92
CA GLY A 820 10.74 2.19 18.04
C GLY A 820 11.52 2.32 16.73
N LEU A 821 10.94 2.98 15.72
CA LEU A 821 11.56 3.19 14.42
C LEU A 821 12.63 4.30 14.47
N THR A 822 13.72 4.12 13.74
CA THR A 822 14.84 5.09 13.65
C THR A 822 14.47 6.24 12.71
N VAL A 823 14.94 7.47 12.99
CA VAL A 823 14.74 8.67 12.14
C VAL A 823 15.25 8.49 10.71
N SER A 824 14.59 9.11 9.71
CA SER A 824 15.07 9.21 8.32
C SER A 824 15.49 7.87 7.69
N THR A 825 14.87 6.78 8.12
CA THR A 825 15.26 5.40 7.81
C THR A 825 14.19 4.77 6.93
N LEU A 826 14.61 4.15 5.83
CA LEU A 826 13.75 3.34 4.98
C LEU A 826 13.42 2.03 5.71
N TYR A 827 12.14 1.76 5.89
CA TYR A 827 11.61 0.50 6.39
C TYR A 827 10.84 -0.21 5.27
N HIS A 828 11.23 -1.45 5.03
CA HIS A 828 10.47 -2.46 4.29
C HIS A 828 9.41 -3.06 5.22
N TYR A 829 8.24 -3.37 4.68
CA TYR A 829 7.18 -4.06 5.40
C TYR A 829 6.30 -4.89 4.47
N ARG A 830 5.64 -5.89 5.05
CA ARG A 830 4.53 -6.62 4.42
C ARG A 830 3.44 -6.90 5.44
N VAL A 831 2.21 -6.90 4.97
CA VAL A 831 1.02 -7.19 5.78
C VAL A 831 0.61 -8.64 5.63
N LYS A 832 0.01 -9.18 6.69
CA LYS A 832 -0.41 -10.58 6.81
C LYS A 832 -1.82 -10.61 7.38
N SER A 833 -2.68 -11.33 6.69
CA SER A 833 -4.07 -11.56 7.09
C SER A 833 -4.46 -12.99 6.78
N LYS A 834 -5.13 -13.61 7.75
CA LYS A 834 -5.62 -14.98 7.67
C LYS A 834 -7.11 -15.02 8.02
N ASP A 835 -7.92 -15.54 7.12
CA ASP A 835 -9.35 -15.74 7.31
C ASP A 835 -9.67 -16.78 8.43
N ALA A 836 -10.96 -17.09 8.58
CA ALA A 836 -11.46 -18.05 9.56
C ALA A 836 -11.13 -19.53 9.24
N ALA A 837 -10.88 -19.87 7.96
CA ALA A 837 -10.54 -21.21 7.49
C ALA A 837 -9.03 -21.51 7.60
N GLY A 838 -8.18 -20.48 7.55
CA GLY A 838 -6.77 -20.52 7.89
C GLY A 838 -5.80 -20.05 6.81
N ASN A 839 -6.27 -19.42 5.73
CA ASN A 839 -5.47 -19.14 4.54
C ASN A 839 -4.71 -17.83 4.69
N LEU A 840 -3.39 -17.91 4.68
CA LEU A 840 -2.54 -16.76 4.97
C LEU A 840 -2.23 -15.99 3.69
N ALA A 841 -2.91 -14.87 3.49
CA ALA A 841 -2.48 -13.85 2.54
C ALA A 841 -1.26 -13.10 3.09
N ILE A 842 -0.28 -12.87 2.22
CA ILE A 842 0.93 -12.08 2.51
C ILE A 842 1.12 -11.10 1.36
N SER A 843 1.23 -9.80 1.65
CA SER A 843 1.50 -8.82 0.60
C SER A 843 2.90 -8.95 0.02
N GLY A 844 3.08 -8.35 -1.17
CA GLY A 844 4.42 -7.99 -1.65
C GLY A 844 5.14 -7.02 -0.69
N ASP A 845 6.43 -6.81 -0.93
CA ASP A 845 7.23 -5.83 -0.20
C ASP A 845 6.72 -4.41 -0.48
N ASN A 846 6.51 -3.66 0.60
CA ASN A 846 6.13 -2.26 0.58
C ASN A 846 7.15 -1.48 1.41
N THR A 847 7.32 -0.18 1.12
CA THR A 847 8.31 0.64 1.84
C THR A 847 7.71 1.94 2.36
N PHE A 848 8.16 2.38 3.53
CA PHE A 848 7.99 3.76 3.99
C PHE A 848 9.31 4.29 4.57
N THR A 849 9.53 5.60 4.51
CA THR A 849 10.68 6.24 5.18
C THR A 849 10.18 7.03 6.38
N THR A 850 10.75 6.80 7.56
CA THR A 850 10.40 7.58 8.75
C THR A 850 10.76 9.06 8.58
N SER A 851 9.83 9.93 8.94
CA SER A 851 9.99 11.37 8.76
C SER A 851 11.21 11.92 9.54
N THR A 852 11.94 12.86 8.94
CA THR A 852 12.75 13.83 9.73
C THR A 852 11.83 14.61 10.67
N SER A 853 12.31 14.99 11.85
CA SER A 853 11.54 15.62 12.96
C SER A 853 10.27 16.37 12.54
N THR A 854 9.12 15.94 13.05
CA THR A 854 7.79 16.45 12.68
C THR A 854 7.73 17.98 12.72
N LYS A 855 7.35 18.58 11.58
CA LYS A 855 7.05 20.00 11.42
C LYS A 855 5.54 20.17 11.34
N TYR A 856 5.01 21.21 12.01
CA TYR A 856 3.56 21.47 12.06
C TYR A 856 3.26 22.83 11.43
N GLY A 857 2.24 22.90 10.58
CA GLY A 857 1.85 24.13 9.90
C GLY A 857 2.68 24.49 8.66
N ALA A 858 2.42 25.67 8.12
CA ALA A 858 2.70 26.01 6.73
C ALA A 858 4.15 26.43 6.43
N ASN A 859 4.96 26.75 7.45
CA ASN A 859 6.34 27.21 7.30
C ASN A 859 7.24 26.20 6.52
N ALA A 860 6.82 24.94 6.44
CA ALA A 860 7.50 23.86 5.73
C ALA A 860 7.00 23.63 4.28
N ASN A 861 6.31 24.58 3.65
CA ASN A 861 5.68 24.40 2.34
C ASN A 861 6.62 23.82 1.27
N PRO A 862 6.38 22.59 0.77
CA PRO A 862 7.22 21.95 -0.24
C PRO A 862 6.88 22.39 -1.68
N THR A 863 5.76 23.09 -1.88
CA THR A 863 5.22 23.40 -3.22
C THR A 863 5.86 24.65 -3.87
N GLY A 864 6.58 25.44 -3.07
CA GLY A 864 7.22 26.69 -3.49
C GLY A 864 7.27 27.71 -2.37
N ASN A 865 7.88 28.87 -2.64
CA ASN A 865 7.80 30.04 -1.78
C ASN A 865 7.53 31.27 -2.66
N PRO A 866 6.90 32.33 -2.15
CA PRO A 866 6.33 32.47 -0.79
C PRO A 866 4.86 32.00 -0.69
N ILE A 867 4.42 31.71 0.52
CA ILE A 867 2.99 31.58 0.85
C ILE A 867 2.30 32.92 0.54
N GLY A 868 1.19 32.88 -0.21
CA GLY A 868 0.49 34.08 -0.70
C GLY A 868 1.03 34.67 -2.01
N GLY A 869 2.10 34.07 -2.57
CA GLY A 869 2.69 34.48 -3.85
C GLY A 869 3.29 35.89 -3.82
N GLY A 870 3.43 36.49 -4.99
CA GLY A 870 4.12 37.77 -5.16
C GLY A 870 5.64 37.59 -5.11
N LYS A 871 6.33 38.46 -4.36
CA LYS A 871 7.80 38.56 -4.43
C LYS A 871 8.50 37.25 -4.03
N GLY A 872 9.17 36.62 -4.99
CA GLY A 872 9.87 35.35 -4.82
C GLY A 872 9.15 34.16 -5.45
N TYR A 873 7.90 34.33 -5.90
CA TYR A 873 7.19 33.31 -6.65
C TYR A 873 7.90 33.03 -7.99
N SER A 874 8.03 31.76 -8.35
CA SER A 874 8.92 31.32 -9.44
C SER A 874 8.23 31.11 -10.80
N LYS A 875 6.92 30.88 -10.82
CA LYS A 875 6.14 30.61 -12.06
C LYS A 875 5.48 31.88 -12.63
N ILE A 876 6.18 33.01 -12.57
CA ILE A 876 5.67 34.28 -13.11
C ILE A 876 5.72 34.24 -14.64
N ILE A 877 4.62 34.60 -15.29
CA ILE A 877 4.56 34.78 -16.75
C ILE A 877 5.17 36.14 -17.11
N SER A 878 6.01 36.18 -18.15
CA SER A 878 6.55 37.44 -18.68
C SER A 878 5.62 38.05 -19.73
N PRO A 879 5.53 39.39 -19.87
CA PRO A 879 4.84 40.02 -21.00
C PRO A 879 5.35 39.54 -22.37
N SER A 880 6.63 39.13 -22.46
CA SER A 880 7.25 38.59 -23.68
C SER A 880 6.63 37.29 -24.18
N ASP A 881 5.96 36.56 -23.29
CA ASP A 881 5.49 35.20 -23.54
C ASP A 881 4.00 35.19 -23.90
N SER A 882 3.39 36.38 -24.01
CA SER A 882 1.95 36.57 -24.20
C SER A 882 1.53 36.88 -25.65
N ASP A 883 0.37 36.36 -26.05
CA ASP A 883 -0.23 36.61 -27.36
C ASP A 883 -1.00 37.94 -27.40
N TYR A 884 -1.50 38.39 -26.24
CA TYR A 884 -2.19 39.66 -26.07
C TYR A 884 -1.66 40.42 -24.86
N ILE A 885 -1.27 41.68 -25.03
CA ILE A 885 -0.99 42.60 -23.92
C ILE A 885 -2.11 43.63 -23.88
N VAL A 886 -2.73 43.83 -22.71
CA VAL A 886 -3.90 44.71 -22.52
C VAL A 886 -3.72 45.64 -21.33
N SER A 887 -4.19 46.89 -21.45
CA SER A 887 -4.12 47.90 -20.37
C SER A 887 -5.47 48.54 -20.05
N THR A 888 -6.49 48.31 -20.87
CA THR A 888 -7.82 48.93 -20.75
C THR A 888 -8.97 47.92 -20.82
N LYS A 889 -10.16 48.31 -20.35
CA LYS A 889 -11.40 47.49 -20.41
C LYS A 889 -11.70 46.98 -21.82
N THR A 890 -11.63 47.87 -22.82
CA THR A 890 -11.93 47.55 -24.21
C THR A 890 -10.96 46.53 -24.80
N GLU A 891 -9.66 46.68 -24.50
CA GLU A 891 -8.63 45.73 -24.95
C GLU A 891 -8.81 44.36 -24.29
N LEU A 892 -9.07 44.32 -22.98
CA LEU A 892 -9.30 43.08 -22.23
C LEU A 892 -10.51 42.30 -22.77
N LEU A 893 -11.66 42.96 -22.97
CA LEU A 893 -12.85 42.35 -23.55
C LEU A 893 -12.61 41.91 -25.02
N SER A 894 -11.83 42.67 -25.79
CA SER A 894 -11.43 42.31 -27.15
C SER A 894 -10.45 41.12 -27.19
N ALA A 895 -9.57 40.98 -26.20
CA ALA A 895 -8.65 39.85 -26.09
C ALA A 895 -9.42 38.57 -25.68
N LEU A 896 -10.23 38.64 -24.61
CA LEU A 896 -11.01 37.51 -24.10
C LEU A 896 -11.98 36.93 -25.14
N SER A 897 -12.61 37.79 -25.94
CA SER A 897 -13.47 37.34 -27.04
C SER A 897 -12.71 36.67 -28.20
N ARG A 898 -11.42 36.98 -28.41
CA ARG A 898 -10.62 36.45 -29.52
C ARG A 898 -9.76 35.24 -29.14
N ALA A 899 -9.10 35.26 -27.98
CA ALA A 899 -8.12 34.26 -27.56
C ALA A 899 -8.66 32.81 -27.66
N VAL A 900 -7.76 31.86 -27.91
CA VAL A 900 -8.06 30.42 -27.99
C VAL A 900 -7.19 29.59 -27.06
N ALA A 901 -7.51 28.31 -26.90
CA ALA A 901 -6.78 27.40 -26.00
C ALA A 901 -5.27 27.40 -26.28
N GLY A 902 -4.48 27.59 -25.22
CA GLY A 902 -3.03 27.73 -25.25
C GLY A 902 -2.52 29.17 -25.30
N GLU A 903 -3.37 30.16 -25.58
CA GLU A 903 -2.97 31.57 -25.66
C GLU A 903 -3.03 32.29 -24.30
N ILE A 904 -2.17 33.28 -24.14
CA ILE A 904 -1.99 34.07 -22.92
C ILE A 904 -2.43 35.52 -23.14
N ILE A 905 -3.32 36.01 -22.28
CA ILE A 905 -3.72 37.41 -22.19
C ILE A 905 -3.02 38.02 -20.97
N TYR A 906 -2.02 38.86 -21.22
CA TYR A 906 -1.27 39.56 -20.20
C TYR A 906 -1.85 40.96 -19.94
N VAL A 907 -2.30 41.20 -18.71
CA VAL A 907 -2.71 42.51 -18.22
C VAL A 907 -1.47 43.26 -17.76
N SER A 908 -1.21 44.44 -18.32
CA SER A 908 -0.03 45.25 -17.96
C SER A 908 0.04 45.50 -16.45
N ASP A 909 1.22 45.37 -15.86
CA ASP A 909 1.48 45.46 -14.41
C ASP A 909 0.95 46.73 -13.73
N SER A 910 0.89 47.86 -14.46
CA SER A 910 0.38 49.14 -13.97
C SER A 910 -1.08 49.42 -14.32
N ALA A 911 -1.75 48.50 -15.04
CA ALA A 911 -3.13 48.69 -15.46
C ALA A 911 -4.09 48.77 -14.28
N GLN A 912 -5.14 49.59 -14.44
CA GLN A 912 -6.27 49.70 -13.52
C GLN A 912 -7.54 49.61 -14.36
N ILE A 913 -8.12 48.41 -14.45
CA ILE A 913 -9.22 48.10 -15.35
C ILE A 913 -10.52 48.02 -14.55
N ASP A 914 -11.39 49.01 -14.76
CA ASP A 914 -12.73 49.06 -14.18
C ASP A 914 -13.71 48.20 -14.98
N MET A 915 -14.24 47.17 -14.34
CA MET A 915 -15.25 46.24 -14.86
C MET A 915 -16.62 46.45 -14.21
N THR A 916 -16.86 47.60 -13.61
CA THR A 916 -18.20 48.02 -13.15
C THR A 916 -19.19 47.93 -14.32
N GLY A 917 -20.36 47.36 -14.03
CA GLY A 917 -21.42 47.06 -15.00
C GLY A 917 -21.28 45.73 -15.76
N GLU A 918 -20.12 45.05 -15.71
CA GLU A 918 -19.92 43.76 -16.40
C GLU A 918 -20.20 42.55 -15.49
N ALA A 919 -20.60 41.44 -16.09
CA ALA A 919 -20.79 40.15 -15.43
C ALA A 919 -20.64 38.97 -16.43
N SER A 920 -20.31 37.78 -15.91
CA SER A 920 -20.21 36.52 -16.65
C SER A 920 -19.28 36.59 -17.88
N ILE A 921 -18.16 37.30 -17.74
CA ILE A 921 -17.19 37.47 -18.83
C ILE A 921 -16.46 36.14 -19.04
N VAL A 922 -16.58 35.57 -20.24
CA VAL A 922 -16.05 34.24 -20.53
C VAL A 922 -14.54 34.27 -20.78
N ILE A 923 -13.78 33.53 -19.97
CA ILE A 923 -12.41 33.12 -20.28
C ILE A 923 -12.50 31.74 -20.93
N LYS A 924 -12.15 31.61 -22.22
CA LYS A 924 -12.33 30.34 -22.95
C LYS A 924 -11.41 29.24 -22.39
N GLY A 925 -11.84 27.98 -22.49
CA GLY A 925 -11.03 26.85 -22.03
C GLY A 925 -9.62 26.83 -22.64
N GLY A 926 -8.61 26.55 -21.83
CA GLY A 926 -7.20 26.57 -22.20
C GLY A 926 -6.56 27.97 -22.27
N VAL A 927 -7.29 29.06 -22.05
CA VAL A 927 -6.73 30.43 -22.04
C VAL A 927 -6.17 30.76 -20.66
N THR A 928 -5.01 31.42 -20.63
CA THR A 928 -4.45 32.00 -19.40
C THR A 928 -4.68 33.51 -19.37
N LEU A 929 -5.25 34.03 -18.27
CA LEU A 929 -5.29 35.45 -17.95
C LEU A 929 -4.18 35.75 -16.93
N ALA A 930 -3.20 36.57 -17.29
CA ALA A 930 -1.94 36.73 -16.56
C ALA A 930 -1.65 38.19 -16.19
N SER A 931 -0.84 38.41 -15.16
CA SER A 931 -0.09 39.65 -14.94
C SER A 931 1.16 39.40 -14.06
N GLY A 932 1.99 40.43 -13.88
CA GLY A 932 3.34 40.32 -13.34
C GLY A 932 3.49 40.38 -11.82
N ARG A 933 2.46 40.10 -11.01
CA ARG A 933 2.58 40.20 -9.54
C ARG A 933 3.78 39.41 -9.02
N GLY A 934 4.65 40.08 -8.26
CA GLY A 934 5.91 39.53 -7.75
C GLY A 934 7.13 39.76 -8.63
N ASN A 935 6.96 40.23 -9.87
CA ASN A 935 8.06 40.61 -10.75
C ASN A 935 8.67 41.94 -10.29
N GLY A 936 9.83 41.88 -9.62
CA GLY A 936 10.49 43.05 -9.04
C GLY A 936 9.65 43.72 -7.95
N ALA A 937 9.00 44.83 -8.29
CA ALA A 937 8.12 45.61 -7.40
C ALA A 937 6.64 45.60 -7.85
N SER A 938 6.30 44.79 -8.86
CA SER A 938 4.95 44.70 -9.42
C SER A 938 3.96 44.04 -8.46
N THR A 939 2.81 44.70 -8.27
CA THR A 939 1.62 44.12 -7.64
C THR A 939 0.75 43.34 -8.62
N GLY A 940 1.10 43.32 -9.91
CA GLY A 940 0.22 42.88 -10.98
C GLY A 940 -0.85 43.92 -11.31
N GLY A 941 -1.28 43.92 -12.56
CA GLY A 941 -2.34 44.78 -13.06
C GLY A 941 -3.65 44.52 -12.31
N ARG A 942 -4.37 45.59 -12.00
CA ARG A 942 -5.60 45.51 -11.24
C ARG A 942 -6.82 45.41 -12.15
N ILE A 943 -7.63 44.38 -11.95
CA ILE A 943 -8.98 44.29 -12.48
C ILE A 943 -9.94 44.45 -11.29
N TYR A 944 -10.87 45.39 -11.35
CA TYR A 944 -11.82 45.62 -10.26
C TYR A 944 -13.24 45.88 -10.72
N THR A 945 -14.23 45.68 -9.86
CA THR A 945 -15.62 46.07 -10.11
C THR A 945 -16.26 46.67 -8.85
N THR A 946 -17.15 47.65 -9.02
CA THR A 946 -18.03 48.17 -7.96
C THR A 946 -19.46 47.64 -8.07
N SER A 947 -19.71 46.72 -9.00
CA SER A 947 -21.00 46.02 -9.17
C SER A 947 -21.00 44.66 -8.47
N TYR A 948 -22.19 44.09 -8.24
CA TYR A 948 -22.37 42.78 -7.60
C TYR A 948 -22.75 41.70 -8.64
N PRO A 949 -21.80 41.14 -9.40
CA PRO A 949 -22.09 40.12 -10.42
C PRO A 949 -22.42 38.78 -9.74
N SER A 950 -23.71 38.47 -9.67
CA SER A 950 -24.21 37.22 -9.08
C SER A 950 -23.81 35.97 -9.87
N ALA A 951 -23.43 36.10 -11.15
CA ALA A 951 -22.98 34.99 -12.01
C ALA A 951 -21.45 34.86 -12.17
N GLY A 952 -20.67 35.55 -11.33
CA GLY A 952 -19.23 35.73 -11.52
C GLY A 952 -18.90 36.98 -12.32
N LEU A 953 -17.82 37.68 -12.01
CA LEU A 953 -17.25 38.66 -12.94
C LEU A 953 -16.60 37.93 -14.11
N PHE A 954 -15.78 36.92 -13.82
CA PHE A 954 -15.24 35.99 -14.81
C PHE A 954 -15.86 34.61 -14.69
N ARG A 955 -16.06 33.97 -15.85
CA ARG A 955 -16.57 32.60 -15.96
C ARG A 955 -15.67 31.77 -16.86
N ALA A 956 -15.24 30.60 -16.40
CA ALA A 956 -14.58 29.63 -17.27
C ALA A 956 -15.55 29.13 -18.35
N GLY A 957 -15.13 29.23 -19.61
CA GLY A 957 -15.87 28.78 -20.80
C GLY A 957 -15.50 27.37 -21.26
N GLY A 958 -14.63 26.68 -20.53
CA GLY A 958 -14.18 25.32 -20.78
C GLY A 958 -13.11 24.91 -19.77
N ALA A 959 -12.54 23.72 -19.93
CA ALA A 959 -11.50 23.19 -19.06
C ALA A 959 -10.16 23.95 -19.17
N ASN A 960 -9.29 23.77 -18.17
CA ASN A 960 -7.89 24.24 -18.18
C ASN A 960 -7.75 25.77 -18.34
N VAL A 961 -8.61 26.54 -17.70
CA VAL A 961 -8.45 28.01 -17.58
C VAL A 961 -7.44 28.32 -16.48
N ARG A 962 -6.53 29.26 -16.70
CA ARG A 962 -5.62 29.77 -15.67
C ARG A 962 -5.81 31.26 -15.42
N VAL A 963 -5.79 31.68 -14.15
CA VAL A 963 -5.76 33.09 -13.74
C VAL A 963 -4.55 33.29 -12.82
N THR A 964 -3.55 34.06 -13.28
CA THR A 964 -2.25 34.15 -12.59
C THR A 964 -1.72 35.57 -12.40
N GLY A 965 -1.22 35.88 -11.20
CA GLY A 965 -0.45 37.09 -10.91
C GLY A 965 -1.23 38.43 -11.02
N ILE A 966 -2.55 38.42 -10.85
CA ILE A 966 -3.43 39.60 -11.00
C ILE A 966 -3.83 40.16 -9.62
N THR A 967 -4.06 41.46 -9.52
CA THR A 967 -4.81 42.04 -8.39
C THR A 967 -6.29 42.13 -8.76
N PHE A 968 -7.16 41.36 -8.12
CA PHE A 968 -8.55 41.15 -8.52
C PHE A 968 -9.53 41.57 -7.42
N THR A 969 -10.18 42.74 -7.58
CA THR A 969 -10.99 43.38 -6.52
C THR A 969 -12.50 43.43 -6.83
N GLY A 970 -13.33 42.82 -5.98
CA GLY A 970 -14.79 42.97 -6.01
C GLY A 970 -15.33 44.23 -5.31
N ALA A 971 -16.66 44.33 -5.23
CA ALA A 971 -17.41 45.55 -4.89
C ALA A 971 -17.52 45.94 -3.40
N ASN A 972 -16.49 45.64 -2.60
CA ASN A 972 -16.34 46.00 -1.18
C ASN A 972 -17.31 45.27 -0.19
N PRO A 973 -16.90 44.12 0.36
CA PRO A 973 -17.63 43.35 1.35
C PRO A 973 -17.19 43.81 2.74
N THR A 974 -17.71 44.96 3.13
CA THR A 974 -17.90 45.19 4.57
C THR A 974 -18.79 44.06 5.12
N THR A 975 -18.72 43.81 6.42
CA THR A 975 -19.53 42.76 7.07
C THR A 975 -21.03 42.93 6.80
N ALA A 976 -21.49 44.17 6.62
CA ALA A 976 -22.90 44.54 6.39
C ALA A 976 -23.37 44.55 4.92
N ALA A 977 -22.61 44.03 3.96
CA ALA A 977 -23.02 43.99 2.55
C ALA A 977 -24.31 43.15 2.35
N SER A 978 -25.24 43.62 1.50
CA SER A 978 -26.54 42.95 1.29
C SER A 978 -26.67 42.15 -0.01
N ALA A 979 -25.80 42.40 -1.00
CA ALA A 979 -25.85 41.77 -2.33
C ALA A 979 -24.68 40.78 -2.55
N SER A 980 -24.92 39.74 -3.37
CA SER A 980 -23.97 38.67 -3.67
C SER A 980 -23.12 38.99 -4.91
N ALA A 981 -21.80 38.91 -4.76
CA ALA A 981 -20.82 39.06 -5.85
C ALA A 981 -19.88 37.85 -5.87
N HIS A 982 -19.72 37.24 -7.04
CA HIS A 982 -18.75 36.16 -7.27
C HIS A 982 -17.57 36.67 -8.12
N GLY A 983 -16.36 36.21 -7.81
CA GLY A 983 -15.16 36.59 -8.56
C GLY A 983 -14.98 35.76 -9.84
N ILE A 984 -14.37 34.58 -9.68
CA ILE A 984 -14.15 33.59 -10.74
C ILE A 984 -15.12 32.42 -10.52
N TYR A 985 -15.98 32.14 -11.50
CA TYR A 985 -16.87 30.97 -11.52
C TYR A 985 -16.36 29.91 -12.50
N THR A 986 -16.42 28.63 -12.14
CA THR A 986 -16.26 27.51 -13.08
C THR A 986 -17.23 26.36 -12.82
N ALA A 987 -17.61 25.68 -13.90
CA ALA A 987 -18.29 24.37 -13.91
C ALA A 987 -17.54 23.39 -14.83
N TYR A 988 -16.22 23.60 -14.97
CA TYR A 988 -15.33 22.86 -15.85
C TYR A 988 -14.02 22.50 -15.11
N PRO A 989 -13.38 21.37 -15.48
CA PRO A 989 -12.20 20.90 -14.76
C PRO A 989 -10.93 21.69 -15.07
N GLY A 990 -9.95 21.62 -14.17
CA GLY A 990 -8.60 22.15 -14.37
C GLY A 990 -8.49 23.67 -14.24
N LEU A 991 -9.33 24.32 -13.42
CA LEU A 991 -9.13 25.75 -13.11
C LEU A 991 -7.87 25.93 -12.25
N GLU A 992 -6.85 26.60 -12.77
CA GLU A 992 -5.67 27.03 -12.00
C GLU A 992 -5.85 28.51 -11.61
N VAL A 993 -5.74 28.83 -10.31
CA VAL A 993 -5.71 30.21 -9.82
C VAL A 993 -4.47 30.37 -8.96
N ASP A 994 -3.51 31.18 -9.41
CA ASP A 994 -2.23 31.30 -8.72
C ASP A 994 -1.63 32.70 -8.66
N ASN A 995 -0.71 32.91 -7.70
CA ASN A 995 0.09 34.12 -7.54
C ASN A 995 -0.71 35.44 -7.39
N SER A 996 -2.03 35.39 -7.24
CA SER A 996 -2.92 36.54 -7.38
C SER A 996 -3.27 37.15 -6.02
N GLU A 997 -3.65 38.42 -6.02
CA GLU A 997 -4.19 39.13 -4.86
C GLU A 997 -5.70 39.31 -5.06
N ILE A 998 -6.50 38.62 -4.27
CA ILE A 998 -7.93 38.46 -4.53
C ILE A 998 -8.73 38.97 -3.34
N SER A 999 -9.49 40.03 -3.56
CA SER A 999 -10.21 40.71 -2.50
C SER A 999 -11.57 41.24 -2.95
N GLY A 1000 -12.43 41.59 -2.01
CA GLY A 1000 -13.60 42.39 -2.32
C GLY A 1000 -14.88 41.59 -2.68
N TRP A 1001 -14.91 40.28 -2.48
CA TRP A 1001 -16.03 39.42 -2.91
C TRP A 1001 -16.99 39.13 -1.76
N SER A 1002 -18.28 39.41 -1.99
CA SER A 1002 -19.32 39.29 -0.95
C SER A 1002 -20.00 37.92 -0.91
N PHE A 1003 -19.88 37.08 -1.94
CA PHE A 1003 -20.35 35.70 -1.91
C PHE A 1003 -19.19 34.71 -1.92
N ALA A 1004 -18.52 34.52 -3.07
CA ALA A 1004 -17.32 33.71 -3.17
C ALA A 1004 -16.30 34.32 -4.14
N ALA A 1005 -15.03 34.39 -3.76
CA ALA A 1005 -13.99 34.92 -4.64
C ALA A 1005 -13.62 33.93 -5.77
N VAL A 1006 -13.54 32.63 -5.44
CA VAL A 1006 -13.51 31.52 -6.41
C VAL A 1006 -14.68 30.59 -6.12
N TYR A 1007 -15.50 30.30 -7.12
CA TYR A 1007 -16.69 29.44 -7.03
C TYR A 1007 -16.54 28.24 -7.97
N LEU A 1008 -16.44 27.06 -7.39
CA LEU A 1008 -16.33 25.78 -8.07
C LEU A 1008 -17.68 25.08 -8.01
N ASP A 1009 -18.40 25.05 -9.12
CA ASP A 1009 -19.71 24.40 -9.24
C ASP A 1009 -19.58 22.94 -9.70
N SER A 1010 -20.70 22.26 -9.93
CA SER A 1010 -20.72 20.89 -10.45
C SER A 1010 -19.92 20.73 -11.74
N ASN A 1011 -19.05 19.71 -11.75
CA ASN A 1011 -18.03 19.37 -12.76
C ASN A 1011 -16.72 20.18 -12.72
N ALA A 1012 -16.50 21.00 -11.70
CA ALA A 1012 -15.22 21.66 -11.44
C ALA A 1012 -14.19 20.72 -10.75
N TYR A 1013 -13.75 19.67 -11.46
CA TYR A 1013 -12.73 18.74 -10.95
C TYR A 1013 -11.30 19.29 -11.15
N ASN A 1014 -10.36 18.87 -10.31
CA ASN A 1014 -8.94 19.17 -10.41
C ASN A 1014 -8.63 20.67 -10.47
N ALA A 1015 -9.39 21.48 -9.73
CA ALA A 1015 -9.03 22.88 -9.51
C ALA A 1015 -7.76 22.97 -8.65
N HIS A 1016 -6.85 23.89 -8.98
CA HIS A 1016 -5.60 24.10 -8.24
C HIS A 1016 -5.50 25.57 -7.88
N ILE A 1017 -5.73 25.88 -6.60
CA ILE A 1017 -5.80 27.26 -6.10
C ILE A 1017 -4.62 27.45 -5.17
N HIS A 1018 -3.55 28.10 -5.65
CA HIS A 1018 -2.28 28.10 -4.92
C HIS A 1018 -1.50 29.41 -4.93
N HIS A 1019 -0.78 29.68 -3.84
CA HIS A 1019 0.08 30.87 -3.73
C HIS A 1019 -0.67 32.20 -3.97
N ASN A 1020 -1.94 32.30 -3.58
CA ASN A 1020 -2.72 33.54 -3.66
C ASN A 1020 -2.82 34.23 -2.31
N TYR A 1021 -2.91 35.57 -2.32
CA TYR A 1021 -3.29 36.36 -1.16
C TYR A 1021 -4.78 36.70 -1.24
N PHE A 1022 -5.60 35.97 -0.47
CA PHE A 1022 -7.03 36.26 -0.34
C PHE A 1022 -7.26 37.19 0.85
N HIS A 1023 -7.93 38.31 0.64
CA HIS A 1023 -8.28 39.18 1.75
C HIS A 1023 -9.54 40.01 1.58
N HIS A 1024 -10.14 40.45 2.68
CA HIS A 1024 -11.33 41.32 2.69
C HIS A 1024 -12.48 40.69 1.88
N ASN A 1025 -12.92 39.51 2.32
CA ASN A 1025 -14.10 38.77 1.82
C ASN A 1025 -15.01 38.45 3.02
N GLN A 1026 -15.70 39.44 3.61
CA GLN A 1026 -16.18 39.38 5.01
C GLN A 1026 -17.70 39.47 5.23
N ARG A 1027 -18.53 39.37 4.18
CA ARG A 1027 -19.99 39.54 4.31
C ARG A 1027 -20.59 38.55 5.32
N GLU A 1028 -21.41 39.05 6.25
CA GLU A 1028 -22.14 38.23 7.21
C GLU A 1028 -23.00 37.18 6.51
N GLY A 1029 -22.97 35.93 7.00
CA GLY A 1029 -23.70 34.80 6.42
C GLY A 1029 -23.18 34.27 5.06
N THR A 1030 -22.22 34.93 4.40
CA THR A 1030 -21.60 34.48 3.12
C THR A 1030 -20.10 34.78 3.11
N GLY A 1031 -19.51 35.45 2.12
CA GLY A 1031 -18.09 35.89 2.18
C GLY A 1031 -17.06 34.76 2.25
N TYR A 1032 -17.12 33.84 1.29
CA TYR A 1032 -16.14 32.76 1.13
C TYR A 1032 -14.97 33.23 0.26
N SER A 1033 -13.73 32.84 0.59
CA SER A 1033 -12.62 33.03 -0.35
C SER A 1033 -12.67 31.98 -1.46
N ILE A 1034 -12.98 30.73 -1.12
CA ILE A 1034 -13.19 29.62 -2.05
C ILE A 1034 -14.48 28.89 -1.66
N GLU A 1035 -15.31 28.55 -2.63
CA GLU A 1035 -16.52 27.74 -2.43
C GLU A 1035 -16.54 26.53 -3.37
N LEU A 1036 -16.78 25.34 -2.82
CA LEU A 1036 -17.07 24.12 -3.57
C LEU A 1036 -18.57 23.83 -3.46
N ALA A 1037 -19.30 24.34 -4.45
CA ALA A 1037 -20.74 24.34 -4.50
C ALA A 1037 -21.30 23.13 -5.27
N HIS A 1038 -22.39 22.58 -4.73
CA HIS A 1038 -23.09 21.42 -5.28
C HIS A 1038 -22.17 20.21 -5.47
N GLY A 1039 -22.58 19.25 -6.30
CA GLY A 1039 -21.89 17.98 -6.48
C GLY A 1039 -20.62 18.05 -7.33
N SER A 1040 -20.06 16.86 -7.56
CA SER A 1040 -18.96 16.48 -8.43
C SER A 1040 -17.92 17.57 -8.73
N ASN A 1041 -17.12 17.92 -7.73
CA ASN A 1041 -16.05 18.91 -7.82
C ASN A 1041 -14.83 18.48 -6.99
N SER A 1042 -13.63 18.95 -7.36
CA SER A 1042 -12.42 18.64 -6.60
C SER A 1042 -11.37 19.75 -6.67
N ALA A 1043 -10.73 20.04 -5.53
CA ALA A 1043 -9.73 21.10 -5.43
C ALA A 1043 -8.51 20.74 -4.57
N ILE A 1044 -7.31 21.13 -5.03
CA ILE A 1044 -6.12 21.28 -4.19
C ILE A 1044 -5.98 22.77 -3.87
N ILE A 1045 -6.00 23.11 -2.59
CA ILE A 1045 -5.92 24.48 -2.08
C ILE A 1045 -4.65 24.59 -1.23
N GLU A 1046 -3.60 25.21 -1.75
CA GLU A 1046 -2.29 25.17 -1.10
C GLU A 1046 -1.44 26.44 -1.15
N ALA A 1047 -0.60 26.65 -0.14
CA ALA A 1047 0.33 27.78 -0.07
C ALA A 1047 -0.33 29.17 -0.18
N ASN A 1048 -1.63 29.29 0.03
CA ASN A 1048 -2.33 30.58 0.03
C ASN A 1048 -2.15 31.29 1.38
N TYR A 1049 -2.21 32.62 1.37
CA TYR A 1049 -2.39 33.42 2.57
C TYR A 1049 -3.82 33.98 2.57
N PHE A 1050 -4.56 33.72 3.64
CA PHE A 1050 -5.91 34.25 3.86
C PHE A 1050 -5.89 35.21 5.05
N ASP A 1051 -6.47 36.40 4.93
CA ASP A 1051 -6.72 37.29 6.08
C ASP A 1051 -8.01 38.10 5.85
N TYR A 1052 -8.67 38.63 6.89
CA TYR A 1052 -9.94 39.37 6.73
C TYR A 1052 -11.00 38.63 5.87
N TYR A 1053 -11.50 37.49 6.33
CA TYR A 1053 -12.50 36.67 5.63
C TYR A 1053 -13.67 36.29 6.56
N ARG A 1054 -14.77 35.74 6.02
CA ARG A 1054 -15.74 34.98 6.83
C ARG A 1054 -15.37 33.50 6.87
N HIS A 1055 -15.23 32.86 5.70
CA HIS A 1055 -14.60 31.53 5.56
C HIS A 1055 -13.49 31.59 4.51
N THR A 1056 -12.43 30.78 4.70
CA THR A 1056 -11.40 30.58 3.67
C THR A 1056 -11.87 29.61 2.60
N VAL A 1057 -12.43 28.48 3.02
CA VAL A 1057 -13.09 27.50 2.17
C VAL A 1057 -14.42 27.09 2.79
N ALA A 1058 -15.47 27.10 1.98
CA ALA A 1058 -16.77 26.50 2.28
C ALA A 1058 -17.08 25.42 1.24
N ALA A 1059 -17.63 24.28 1.65
CA ALA A 1059 -17.96 23.20 0.72
C ALA A 1059 -19.21 22.42 1.13
N THR A 1060 -20.04 22.03 0.15
CA THR A 1060 -21.28 21.28 0.42
C THR A 1060 -20.99 19.84 0.86
N GLY A 1061 -21.93 19.19 1.56
CA GLY A 1061 -21.77 17.81 2.00
C GLY A 1061 -21.96 16.74 0.92
N ASP A 1062 -22.03 17.11 -0.36
CA ASP A 1062 -22.25 16.18 -1.46
C ASP A 1062 -21.13 15.13 -1.55
N ILE A 1063 -21.52 13.85 -1.58
CA ILE A 1063 -20.64 12.68 -1.62
C ILE A 1063 -19.76 12.57 -2.89
N THR A 1064 -19.88 13.51 -3.82
CA THR A 1064 -19.04 13.59 -5.02
C THR A 1064 -18.08 14.80 -5.00
N SER A 1065 -18.12 15.61 -3.93
CA SER A 1065 -17.21 16.74 -3.71
C SER A 1065 -16.05 16.35 -2.78
N THR A 1066 -14.83 16.76 -3.13
CA THR A 1066 -13.59 16.52 -2.35
C THR A 1066 -12.67 17.75 -2.34
N TYR A 1067 -11.89 17.94 -1.27
CA TYR A 1067 -10.74 18.84 -1.34
C TYR A 1067 -9.57 18.43 -0.43
N GLU A 1068 -8.38 18.86 -0.83
CA GLU A 1068 -7.16 18.85 -0.03
C GLU A 1068 -6.72 20.29 0.26
N PHE A 1069 -6.67 20.67 1.54
CA PHE A 1069 -6.36 22.01 2.01
C PHE A 1069 -5.06 21.97 2.83
N ARG A 1070 -3.95 22.43 2.24
CA ARG A 1070 -2.60 22.19 2.82
C ARG A 1070 -1.60 23.33 2.67
N TYR A 1071 -0.68 23.45 3.63
CA TYR A 1071 0.37 24.48 3.62
C TYR A 1071 -0.13 25.93 3.50
N ASN A 1072 -1.40 26.21 3.82
CA ASN A 1072 -1.95 27.56 3.82
C ASN A 1072 -1.68 28.26 5.15
N ARG A 1073 -1.56 29.59 5.12
CA ARG A 1073 -1.55 30.43 6.32
C ARG A 1073 -2.84 31.22 6.41
N LEU A 1074 -3.49 31.14 7.57
CA LEU A 1074 -4.78 31.75 7.84
C LEU A 1074 -4.58 32.75 8.98
N GLY A 1075 -4.62 34.03 8.65
CA GLY A 1075 -4.50 35.15 9.59
C GLY A 1075 -5.69 35.24 10.54
N SER A 1076 -5.52 36.03 11.60
CA SER A 1076 -6.42 36.07 12.76
C SER A 1076 -7.75 36.79 12.52
N HIS A 1077 -7.91 37.57 11.45
CA HIS A 1077 -9.05 38.49 11.27
C HIS A 1077 -10.30 37.84 10.65
N THR A 1078 -10.63 36.59 11.04
CA THR A 1078 -11.86 35.93 10.59
C THR A 1078 -13.09 36.39 11.38
N THR A 1079 -14.22 36.53 10.70
CA THR A 1079 -15.51 36.87 11.30
C THR A 1079 -16.38 35.67 11.70
N ASP A 1080 -16.03 34.46 11.23
CA ASP A 1080 -16.73 33.19 11.49
C ASP A 1080 -15.71 32.03 11.37
N GLY A 1081 -16.16 30.77 11.43
CA GLY A 1081 -15.30 29.60 11.31
C GLY A 1081 -14.49 29.57 10.01
N ALA A 1082 -13.23 29.15 10.04
CA ALA A 1082 -12.32 29.43 8.93
C ALA A 1082 -12.34 28.40 7.78
N ILE A 1083 -12.59 27.12 8.09
CA ILE A 1083 -12.69 26.01 7.13
C ILE A 1083 -14.00 25.29 7.44
N ASP A 1084 -14.95 25.30 6.52
CA ASP A 1084 -16.32 24.82 6.76
C ASP A 1084 -16.74 23.76 5.73
N ARG A 1085 -17.00 22.54 6.21
CA ARG A 1085 -17.57 21.45 5.42
C ARG A 1085 -19.00 21.21 5.90
N HIS A 1086 -19.96 21.60 5.08
CA HIS A 1086 -21.38 21.46 5.38
C HIS A 1086 -21.85 20.00 5.28
N GLY A 1087 -23.02 19.72 5.84
CA GLY A 1087 -23.80 18.51 5.58
C GLY A 1087 -24.44 18.47 4.16
N LEU A 1088 -25.06 17.34 3.82
CA LEU A 1088 -25.56 17.00 2.47
C LEU A 1088 -26.54 18.02 1.85
N SER A 1089 -27.20 18.83 2.70
CA SER A 1089 -28.15 19.88 2.28
C SER A 1089 -27.67 21.30 2.59
N GLY A 1090 -26.35 21.51 2.73
CA GLY A 1090 -25.77 22.79 3.19
C GLY A 1090 -26.00 23.10 4.68
N GLY A 1091 -26.63 22.17 5.41
CA GLY A 1091 -26.94 22.28 6.83
C GLY A 1091 -25.99 21.46 7.71
N ASN A 1092 -26.54 20.93 8.80
CA ASN A 1092 -25.86 20.06 9.75
C ASN A 1092 -26.41 18.63 9.61
N GLY A 1093 -25.54 17.62 9.58
CA GLY A 1093 -25.90 16.22 9.43
C GLY A 1093 -25.95 15.72 7.98
N GLY A 1094 -26.22 14.43 7.82
CA GLY A 1094 -25.99 13.71 6.57
C GLY A 1094 -24.49 13.52 6.29
N TRP A 1095 -24.14 13.44 5.01
CA TRP A 1095 -22.76 13.36 4.54
C TRP A 1095 -22.07 14.73 4.57
N ALA A 1096 -20.76 14.73 4.79
CA ALA A 1096 -19.86 15.88 4.74
C ALA A 1096 -18.83 15.73 3.62
N GLY A 1097 -19.23 15.21 2.45
CA GLY A 1097 -18.34 15.00 1.31
C GLY A 1097 -17.76 13.60 1.16
N TYR A 1098 -17.03 13.40 0.06
CA TYR A 1098 -16.23 12.19 -0.17
C TYR A 1098 -14.97 12.23 0.69
N ASP A 1099 -14.02 13.09 0.32
CA ASP A 1099 -12.76 13.32 1.03
C ASP A 1099 -12.60 14.78 1.46
N THR A 1100 -12.25 15.01 2.72
CA THR A 1100 -11.89 16.33 3.26
C THR A 1100 -10.56 16.20 4.00
N ILE A 1101 -9.47 16.62 3.38
CA ILE A 1101 -8.11 16.45 3.91
C ILE A 1101 -7.51 17.82 4.24
N ILE A 1102 -7.20 18.08 5.51
CA ILE A 1102 -6.74 19.38 6.02
C ILE A 1102 -5.41 19.17 6.76
N HIS A 1103 -4.29 19.60 6.18
CA HIS A 1103 -2.99 19.35 6.82
C HIS A 1103 -1.89 20.39 6.63
N HIS A 1104 -0.98 20.46 7.61
CA HIS A 1104 0.18 21.36 7.57
C HIS A 1104 -0.19 22.84 7.34
N ASN A 1105 -1.37 23.28 7.78
CA ASN A 1105 -1.77 24.69 7.72
C ASN A 1105 -1.37 25.42 9.02
N THR A 1106 -1.02 26.69 8.92
CA THR A 1106 -0.85 27.59 10.08
C THR A 1106 -2.12 28.41 10.25
N VAL A 1107 -2.83 28.22 11.35
CA VAL A 1107 -4.17 28.79 11.56
C VAL A 1107 -4.21 29.66 12.81
N GLU A 1108 -4.20 30.97 12.62
CA GLU A 1108 -4.10 32.02 13.64
C GLU A 1108 -5.47 32.50 14.15
N VAL A 1109 -6.52 31.72 13.87
CA VAL A 1109 -7.93 32.01 14.16
C VAL A 1109 -8.21 32.04 15.67
N THR A 1110 -8.79 33.14 16.15
CA THR A 1110 -9.06 33.38 17.58
C THR A 1110 -10.53 33.60 17.94
N THR A 1111 -11.41 33.77 16.96
CA THR A 1111 -12.82 34.15 17.15
C THR A 1111 -13.77 32.94 17.21
N ASP A 1112 -13.69 32.00 16.26
CA ASP A 1112 -14.53 30.77 16.23
C ASP A 1112 -13.72 29.48 15.89
N TYR A 1113 -14.36 28.33 15.68
CA TYR A 1113 -13.70 27.09 15.28
C TYR A 1113 -12.88 27.29 14.00
N ALA A 1114 -11.63 26.85 14.02
CA ALA A 1114 -10.75 26.90 12.86
C ALA A 1114 -11.19 25.93 11.75
N VAL A 1115 -11.74 24.78 12.13
CA VAL A 1115 -12.32 23.77 11.23
C VAL A 1115 -13.70 23.38 11.77
N SER A 1116 -14.72 23.33 10.92
CA SER A 1116 -16.02 22.76 11.23
C SER A 1116 -16.40 21.71 10.17
N ILE A 1117 -16.66 20.48 10.61
CA ILE A 1117 -17.09 19.36 9.75
C ILE A 1117 -18.50 18.95 10.19
N ARG A 1118 -19.51 19.38 9.44
CA ARG A 1118 -20.92 19.41 9.88
C ARG A 1118 -21.73 18.24 9.34
N GLY A 1119 -21.14 17.06 9.31
CA GLY A 1119 -21.73 15.78 8.91
C GLY A 1119 -20.68 14.66 8.92
N GLN A 1120 -21.09 13.44 8.57
CA GLN A 1120 -20.19 12.29 8.51
C GLN A 1120 -19.44 12.24 7.17
N ALA A 1121 -18.14 11.96 7.17
CA ALA A 1121 -17.40 11.72 5.93
C ALA A 1121 -17.89 10.45 5.22
N TYR A 1122 -18.07 10.50 3.90
CA TYR A 1122 -18.48 9.32 3.12
C TYR A 1122 -17.30 8.36 2.95
N HIS A 1123 -16.14 8.85 2.49
CA HIS A 1123 -14.92 8.05 2.38
C HIS A 1123 -13.90 8.41 3.48
N GLU A 1124 -13.41 9.66 3.57
CA GLU A 1124 -12.65 10.11 4.75
C GLU A 1124 -12.62 11.61 5.04
N ALA A 1125 -12.50 11.96 6.32
CA ALA A 1125 -12.09 13.29 6.79
C ALA A 1125 -10.83 13.17 7.62
N ARG A 1126 -9.76 13.87 7.22
CA ARG A 1126 -8.46 13.86 7.91
C ARG A 1126 -8.02 15.28 8.28
N VAL A 1127 -7.73 15.51 9.56
CA VAL A 1127 -7.15 16.79 10.04
C VAL A 1127 -5.86 16.48 10.79
N TYR A 1128 -4.69 16.81 10.23
CA TYR A 1128 -3.39 16.42 10.81
C TYR A 1128 -2.22 17.36 10.48
N ASN A 1129 -1.17 17.37 11.29
CA ASN A 1129 0.03 18.21 11.14
C ASN A 1129 -0.24 19.73 11.07
N ASN A 1130 -1.44 20.22 11.37
CA ASN A 1130 -1.73 21.66 11.40
C ASN A 1130 -1.20 22.28 12.70
N TRP A 1131 -0.90 23.57 12.66
CA TRP A 1131 -0.75 24.39 13.86
C TRP A 1131 -1.99 25.28 14.02
N PHE A 1132 -2.73 25.08 15.10
CA PHE A 1132 -3.83 25.93 15.52
C PHE A 1132 -3.39 26.85 16.67
N TYR A 1133 -3.64 28.15 16.55
CA TYR A 1133 -3.50 29.15 17.62
C TYR A 1133 -4.65 29.06 18.64
N ARG A 1134 -4.89 27.86 19.14
CA ARG A 1134 -5.96 27.49 20.07
C ARG A 1134 -5.39 26.59 21.16
N ALA A 1135 -5.89 26.70 22.39
CA ALA A 1135 -5.33 25.97 23.53
C ALA A 1135 -5.63 24.46 23.51
N THR A 1136 -6.70 24.03 22.86
CA THR A 1136 -7.17 22.64 22.87
C THR A 1136 -7.91 22.25 21.57
N PRO A 1137 -8.00 20.95 21.22
CA PRO A 1137 -8.70 20.47 20.02
C PRO A 1137 -10.16 20.95 19.94
N ASN A 1138 -10.90 20.89 21.05
CA ASN A 1138 -12.32 21.27 21.13
C ASN A 1138 -12.58 22.79 21.06
N LEU A 1139 -11.53 23.62 20.99
CA LEU A 1139 -11.62 25.06 20.68
C LEU A 1139 -11.15 25.39 19.25
N ALA A 1140 -10.61 24.40 18.54
CA ALA A 1140 -10.08 24.53 17.19
C ALA A 1140 -10.94 23.81 16.16
N ILE A 1141 -11.49 22.64 16.50
CA ILE A 1141 -12.21 21.76 15.58
C ILE A 1141 -13.61 21.49 16.14
N GLU A 1142 -14.62 21.79 15.33
CA GLU A 1142 -15.99 21.34 15.50
C GLU A 1142 -16.28 20.14 14.58
N ILE A 1143 -17.05 19.19 15.09
CA ILE A 1143 -17.51 18.03 14.35
C ILE A 1143 -18.97 17.76 14.68
N MET A 1144 -19.77 17.40 13.68
CA MET A 1144 -21.14 16.90 13.87
C MET A 1144 -21.32 15.55 13.19
N ASN A 1145 -22.04 14.64 13.85
CA ASN A 1145 -22.35 13.33 13.27
C ASN A 1145 -23.42 13.40 12.17
N TYR A 1146 -23.77 12.24 11.60
CA TYR A 1146 -24.82 12.11 10.59
C TYR A 1146 -26.19 12.67 11.04
N ALA A 1147 -26.48 12.69 12.35
CA ALA A 1147 -27.70 13.28 12.92
C ALA A 1147 -27.60 14.80 13.16
N GLY A 1148 -26.49 15.44 12.79
CA GLY A 1148 -26.25 16.87 13.00
C GLY A 1148 -25.96 17.24 14.46
N THR A 1149 -25.65 16.28 15.33
CA THR A 1149 -25.30 16.56 16.74
C THR A 1149 -23.79 16.69 16.91
N ARG A 1150 -23.36 17.69 17.70
CA ARG A 1150 -21.94 17.98 17.96
C ARG A 1150 -21.27 16.82 18.70
N VAL A 1151 -20.06 16.47 18.26
CA VAL A 1151 -19.20 15.41 18.80
C VAL A 1151 -17.91 16.05 19.33
N ASN A 1152 -17.35 15.51 20.43
CA ASN A 1152 -16.11 16.03 21.00
C ASN A 1152 -14.88 15.44 20.25
N PRO A 1153 -14.02 16.25 19.60
CA PRO A 1153 -12.84 15.76 18.89
C PRO A 1153 -11.78 15.11 19.78
N GLY A 1154 -11.87 15.26 21.10
CA GLY A 1154 -10.87 14.76 22.06
C GLY A 1154 -11.30 13.57 22.92
N SER A 1155 -12.45 12.93 22.65
CA SER A 1155 -12.91 11.77 23.44
C SER A 1155 -12.54 10.44 22.78
N ASN A 1156 -11.93 9.53 23.55
CA ASN A 1156 -11.48 8.20 23.10
C ASN A 1156 -12.59 7.32 22.48
N ASN A 1157 -13.85 7.61 22.77
CA ASN A 1157 -15.00 7.04 22.07
C ASN A 1157 -15.39 7.99 20.91
N ASN A 1158 -14.62 8.04 19.83
CA ASN A 1158 -15.02 8.78 18.63
C ASN A 1158 -16.16 8.01 17.92
N PRO A 1159 -17.41 8.50 17.93
CA PRO A 1159 -18.57 7.76 17.44
C PRO A 1159 -18.77 7.91 15.93
N MET A 1160 -17.79 8.49 15.21
CA MET A 1160 -17.90 8.79 13.78
C MET A 1160 -16.93 7.94 12.97
N PRO A 1161 -17.44 7.03 12.11
CA PRO A 1161 -16.63 6.36 11.10
C PRO A 1161 -15.91 7.37 10.20
N ASN A 1162 -14.81 6.94 9.60
CA ASN A 1162 -14.10 7.64 8.53
C ASN A 1162 -13.51 9.02 8.90
N LEU A 1163 -13.37 9.31 10.19
CA LEU A 1163 -12.84 10.57 10.71
C LEU A 1163 -11.53 10.36 11.49
N TYR A 1164 -10.47 11.06 11.08
CA TYR A 1164 -9.13 10.95 11.66
C TYR A 1164 -8.59 12.33 12.03
N ILE A 1165 -8.33 12.54 13.33
CA ILE A 1165 -7.69 13.75 13.85
C ILE A 1165 -6.47 13.32 14.65
N THR A 1166 -5.29 13.50 14.08
CA THR A 1166 -4.01 13.10 14.69
C THR A 1166 -3.01 14.24 14.55
N ASP A 1167 -1.94 14.22 15.35
CA ASP A 1167 -0.73 14.99 15.06
C ASP A 1167 -0.94 16.50 14.77
N ASN A 1168 -1.89 17.18 15.41
CA ASN A 1168 -2.03 18.64 15.31
C ASN A 1168 -1.39 19.32 16.52
N TRP A 1169 -0.74 20.46 16.30
CA TRP A 1169 -0.20 21.30 17.37
C TRP A 1169 -1.23 22.36 17.79
N TYR A 1170 -1.49 22.43 19.09
CA TYR A 1170 -2.42 23.38 19.70
C TYR A 1170 -1.65 24.26 20.68
N GLY A 1171 -1.54 25.56 20.38
CA GLY A 1171 -0.85 26.48 21.28
C GLY A 1171 -0.70 27.90 20.73
N THR A 1172 -0.56 28.85 21.65
CA THR A 1172 -0.31 30.27 21.37
C THR A 1172 1.16 30.57 21.03
N THR A 1173 2.00 29.54 20.94
CA THR A 1173 3.39 29.63 20.50
C THR A 1173 3.60 28.72 19.29
N PRO A 1174 4.45 29.13 18.32
CA PRO A 1174 4.88 28.24 17.25
C PRO A 1174 5.46 26.94 17.82
N PRO A 1175 5.22 25.79 17.18
CA PRO A 1175 5.85 24.53 17.57
C PRO A 1175 7.38 24.66 17.51
N PRO A 1176 8.14 24.00 18.42
CA PRO A 1176 9.59 24.19 18.55
C PRO A 1176 10.46 23.78 17.35
N ASN A 1177 9.86 23.24 16.28
CA ASN A 1177 10.53 22.80 15.05
C ASN A 1177 10.17 23.67 13.83
N ASN A 1178 9.64 24.90 14.03
CA ASN A 1178 8.91 25.66 13.01
C ASN A 1178 9.30 27.14 12.89
#